data_AF-A0A3Q1GJ85-F1
#
_entry.id   AF-A0A3Q1GJ85-F1
#
_cell.length_a   1.000
_cell.length_b   1.000
_cell.length_c   1.000
_cell.angle_alpha   90.00
_cell.angle_beta   90.00
_cell.angle_gamma   90.00
#
_symmetry.space_group_name_H-M   'P 1'
#
loop_
_entity.id
_entity.type
_entity.pdbx_description
1 polymer ?
#
loop_
_entity_poly.entity_id
_entity_poly.type
_entity_poly.pdbx_seq_one_letter_code
_entity_poly.pdbx_strand_id
1 'polypeptide(L)'
;MNRYQFLKSYAYLLCHCHLSYPSYLAPEVIAQGSFHPSDPSRDEAPLPSGPKTDVWSLGVLLFELCAGRRLLQNIEISERLKFILTLGCMDDIVTVLAEEHGCLDTIKELPENVLELLRKCLTFLPSKRPTPAELLGDPVFSGISCHYTPFQKPVSLFSSSLRCAHLELPDDISDLCKDDDDDYLSERAIDEVYHLWCLAGGDLEKELTNKEIIQSKPPICTLPNFVLEDGESFGQGRDRSFLLDDTTVTLSLCQLRNRLKDVAGEAYYPLLEDEQSSLPQSNSSNELSATVTLPLIIRERDTEYQLIRIILFDRLLKAYPYKKNLVWKEARVDIPPLVRGLAWAALLGIEGDIQAKYESIDKDTPIPTDRQIEVDIPRCHQYDELLSSPQGHIKFRRVLKAWVVSHPDLVYWQGQSLPCRCVLLSHLVFFFSLAYACMSAFIPKYLYNFFLKDNSHVIQEYLTVFSQMIAFHDPELSNHLNEIGFIPDLYAIPWFLTMFTHVFPLHKIFHLWDTLLLGNSSFPFCIGVAILQQLRDRLLANGFNECILLFSDLPEIDIERCVRESITLFCWTPKSATYRQHAQPPKVAGDNGFGKTATYYSSDYQDMPKTDLSREPLALCDLKAEVSPRISAEDLIDLCELSLGGPTKRSRAGKPKIVAVDIRSVEDFGRGHISGSINIPFNTAFSCDGELLQCPATGVLQNYRGRVIVVISHAMKSAAMVRNQTHKHTSMHYYCFISALASYGC
;
A
#
# COMPACT_ATOMS: atom_id res chain seq x y z
N MET A 1 -4.03 -43.69 18.11
CA MET A 1 -4.13 -42.94 16.83
C MET A 1 -4.47 -41.46 17.04
N ASN A 2 -5.60 -41.08 17.68
CA ASN A 2 -5.96 -39.66 17.87
C ASN A 2 -5.02 -38.79 18.74
N ARG A 3 -4.20 -39.38 19.64
CA ARG A 3 -3.25 -38.62 20.48
C ARG A 3 -1.96 -38.21 19.76
N TYR A 4 -1.60 -38.88 18.67
CA TYR A 4 -0.40 -38.58 17.87
C TYR A 4 -0.68 -37.62 16.70
N GLN A 5 -1.94 -37.56 16.24
CA GLN A 5 -2.44 -36.57 15.28
C GLN A 5 -2.34 -35.14 15.84
N PHE A 6 -2.52 -35.00 17.16
CA PHE A 6 -2.35 -33.74 17.87
C PHE A 6 -0.90 -33.24 17.76
N LEU A 7 0.10 -34.11 17.96
CA LEU A 7 1.50 -33.72 18.10
C LEU A 7 2.13 -33.00 16.90
N LYS A 8 1.79 -33.38 15.65
CA LYS A 8 2.34 -32.72 14.45
C LYS A 8 1.58 -31.41 14.13
N SER A 9 0.26 -31.40 14.30
CA SER A 9 -0.56 -30.19 14.17
C SER A 9 -0.27 -29.17 15.29
N TYR A 10 0.06 -29.65 16.48
CA TYR A 10 0.41 -28.82 17.65
C TYR A 10 1.86 -28.32 17.59
N ALA A 11 2.81 -29.12 17.08
CA ALA A 11 4.16 -28.65 16.79
C ALA A 11 4.17 -27.53 15.73
N TYR A 12 3.21 -27.56 14.79
CA TYR A 12 2.99 -26.48 13.83
C TYR A 12 2.30 -25.26 14.46
N LEU A 13 1.30 -25.47 15.33
CA LEU A 13 0.75 -24.39 16.18
C LEU A 13 1.85 -23.77 17.07
N LEU A 14 2.79 -24.53 17.60
CA LEU A 14 3.88 -24.01 18.46
C LEU A 14 4.85 -23.07 17.73
N CYS A 15 5.07 -23.26 16.42
CA CYS A 15 5.88 -22.35 15.60
C CYS A 15 5.17 -21.02 15.29
N HIS A 16 3.84 -20.93 15.46
CA HIS A 16 3.05 -19.76 15.03
C HIS A 16 2.06 -19.19 16.07
N CYS A 17 1.74 -19.94 17.10
CA CYS A 17 0.91 -19.53 18.23
C CYS A 17 1.81 -19.13 19.38
N HIS A 18 1.65 -17.89 19.81
CA HIS A 18 2.24 -17.35 21.02
C HIS A 18 1.69 -18.09 22.24
N LEU A 19 2.31 -19.20 22.65
CA LEU A 19 2.11 -19.80 23.97
C LEU A 19 2.79 -18.91 25.02
N SER A 20 2.26 -17.71 25.19
CA SER A 20 2.66 -16.72 26.19
C SER A 20 2.13 -17.08 27.58
N TYR A 21 1.57 -18.28 27.73
CA TYR A 21 0.95 -18.72 28.97
C TYR A 21 2.06 -19.12 29.96
N PRO A 22 2.04 -18.62 31.21
CA PRO A 22 3.16 -18.77 32.14
C PRO A 22 3.66 -20.20 32.35
N SER A 23 2.76 -21.18 32.26
CA SER A 23 3.09 -22.61 32.46
C SER A 23 4.00 -23.20 31.37
N TYR A 24 4.12 -22.57 30.20
CA TYR A 24 4.94 -23.06 29.08
C TYR A 24 6.12 -22.14 28.77
N LEU A 25 6.34 -21.09 29.59
CA LEU A 25 7.47 -20.19 29.43
C LEU A 25 8.78 -20.94 29.70
N ALA A 26 9.75 -20.71 28.81
CA ALA A 26 11.09 -21.20 29.02
C ALA A 26 11.78 -20.41 30.15
N PRO A 27 12.63 -21.04 30.99
CA PRO A 27 13.22 -20.40 32.16
C PRO A 27 13.98 -19.11 31.86
N GLU A 28 14.66 -19.06 30.71
CA GLU A 28 15.41 -17.90 30.24
C GLU A 28 14.54 -16.67 29.98
N VAL A 29 13.25 -16.84 29.64
CA VAL A 29 12.30 -15.74 29.42
C VAL A 29 11.91 -15.07 30.75
N ILE A 30 12.01 -15.82 31.84
CA ILE A 30 11.72 -15.34 33.20
C ILE A 30 13.00 -14.75 33.83
N ALA A 31 14.16 -15.39 33.60
CA ALA A 31 15.44 -14.98 34.17
C ALA A 31 16.05 -13.75 33.49
N GLN A 32 15.78 -13.52 32.20
CA GLN A 32 16.14 -12.29 31.49
C GLN A 32 15.06 -11.24 31.76
N GLY A 33 15.24 -10.41 32.80
CA GLY A 33 14.39 -9.24 33.02
C GLY A 33 14.36 -8.28 31.82
N SER A 34 13.49 -7.26 31.87
CA SER A 34 13.41 -6.21 30.85
C SER A 34 14.76 -5.51 30.69
N PHE A 35 15.52 -5.85 29.64
CA PHE A 35 16.79 -5.19 29.35
C PHE A 35 16.58 -3.71 29.04
N HIS A 36 17.13 -2.83 29.89
CA HIS A 36 17.65 -1.54 29.45
C HIS A 36 19.14 -1.73 29.12
N PRO A 37 19.61 -1.43 27.91
CA PRO A 37 21.03 -1.51 27.60
C PRO A 37 21.74 -0.33 28.28
N SER A 38 22.36 -0.59 29.43
CA SER A 38 23.16 0.40 30.15
C SER A 38 24.65 0.32 29.85
N ASP A 39 25.12 -0.60 28.98
CA ASP A 39 26.54 -0.72 28.66
C ASP A 39 26.81 -1.07 27.18
N PRO A 40 27.31 -0.12 26.35
CA PRO A 40 27.57 -0.32 24.92
C PRO A 40 28.88 -1.11 24.64
N SER A 41 29.50 -1.72 25.65
CA SER A 41 30.81 -2.38 25.53
C SER A 41 30.77 -3.91 25.40
N ARG A 42 29.58 -4.53 25.41
CA ARG A 42 29.42 -5.99 25.26
C ARG A 42 28.83 -6.35 23.89
N ASP A 43 29.71 -6.59 22.93
CA ASP A 43 29.43 -7.30 21.67
C ASP A 43 29.21 -8.79 21.94
N GLU A 44 28.07 -9.18 22.55
CA GLU A 44 27.60 -10.57 22.46
C GLU A 44 26.54 -10.65 21.36
N ALA A 45 26.81 -11.49 20.35
CA ALA A 45 25.85 -11.80 19.30
C ALA A 45 24.53 -12.28 19.93
N PRO A 46 23.35 -11.88 19.38
CA PRO A 46 22.09 -12.36 19.89
C PRO A 46 22.09 -13.89 19.91
N LEU A 47 21.74 -14.47 21.06
CA LEU A 47 21.66 -15.91 21.26
C LEU A 47 20.76 -16.55 20.18
N PRO A 48 21.10 -17.75 19.67
CA PRO A 48 20.38 -18.41 18.57
C PRO A 48 18.93 -18.82 18.90
N SER A 49 18.52 -18.70 20.17
CA SER A 49 17.17 -19.03 20.64
C SER A 49 16.54 -17.83 21.35
N GLY A 50 15.48 -17.29 20.76
CA GLY A 50 14.56 -16.40 21.46
C GLY A 50 13.32 -17.17 21.96
N PRO A 51 12.44 -16.55 22.76
CA PRO A 51 11.21 -17.16 23.29
C PRO A 51 10.27 -17.78 22.24
N LYS A 52 10.49 -17.45 20.95
CA LYS A 52 9.61 -17.78 19.82
C LYS A 52 10.07 -18.98 18.99
N THR A 53 11.29 -19.48 19.19
CA THR A 53 11.89 -20.54 18.36
C THR A 53 12.30 -21.76 19.18
N ASP A 54 11.82 -21.84 20.41
CA ASP A 54 12.32 -22.76 21.40
C ASP A 54 11.43 -24.00 21.60
N VAL A 55 12.05 -25.17 21.72
CA VAL A 55 11.41 -26.48 21.91
C VAL A 55 11.00 -26.77 23.36
N TRP A 56 11.29 -25.88 24.32
CA TRP A 56 10.88 -26.06 25.73
C TRP A 56 9.38 -26.23 25.91
N SER A 57 8.59 -25.32 25.31
CA SER A 57 7.13 -25.35 25.39
C SER A 57 6.54 -26.64 24.80
N LEU A 58 7.14 -27.14 23.72
CA LEU A 58 6.85 -28.47 23.17
C LEU A 58 7.18 -29.58 24.18
N GLY A 59 8.31 -29.50 24.88
CA GLY A 59 8.69 -30.44 25.92
C GLY A 59 7.70 -30.50 27.08
N VAL A 60 7.23 -29.34 27.56
CA VAL A 60 6.22 -29.24 28.62
C VAL A 60 4.89 -29.85 28.17
N LEU A 61 4.44 -29.56 26.95
CA LEU A 61 3.22 -30.12 26.38
C LEU A 61 3.30 -31.63 26.17
N LEU A 62 4.44 -32.13 25.66
CA LEU A 62 4.72 -33.55 25.54
C LEU A 62 4.65 -34.23 26.90
N PHE A 63 5.24 -33.62 27.93
CA PHE A 63 5.20 -34.12 29.29
C PHE A 63 3.76 -34.21 29.81
N GLU A 64 2.95 -33.17 29.63
CA GLU A 64 1.53 -33.18 30.03
C GLU A 64 0.71 -34.26 29.32
N LEU A 65 0.93 -34.44 28.01
CA LEU A 65 0.27 -35.47 27.21
C LEU A 65 0.65 -36.88 27.66
N CYS A 66 1.92 -37.10 27.99
CA CYS A 66 2.43 -38.36 28.52
C CYS A 66 1.95 -38.64 29.94
N ALA A 67 1.93 -37.63 30.81
CA ALA A 67 1.46 -37.73 32.20
C ALA A 67 -0.07 -37.79 32.31
N GLY A 68 -0.80 -37.36 31.26
CA GLY A 68 -2.27 -37.26 31.26
C GLY A 68 -2.81 -36.20 32.22
N ARG A 69 -1.99 -35.22 32.60
CA ARG A 69 -2.30 -34.16 33.57
C ARG A 69 -1.67 -32.85 33.12
N ARG A 70 -2.31 -31.73 33.45
CA ARG A 70 -1.76 -30.40 33.21
C ARG A 70 -0.83 -30.00 34.35
N LEU A 71 0.32 -29.45 34.01
CA LEU A 71 1.33 -29.00 34.96
C LEU A 71 0.93 -27.65 35.57
N LEU A 72 1.35 -27.41 36.82
CA LEU A 72 1.29 -26.10 37.48
C LEU A 72 -0.11 -25.42 37.53
N GLN A 73 -1.22 -26.13 37.28
CA GLN A 73 -2.55 -25.49 37.12
C GLN A 73 -3.10 -24.85 38.40
N ASN A 74 -2.72 -25.35 39.59
CA ASN A 74 -3.27 -24.94 40.89
C ASN A 74 -2.27 -24.18 41.78
N ILE A 75 -1.16 -23.70 41.22
CA ILE A 75 -0.10 -23.00 41.98
C ILE A 75 -0.20 -21.49 41.75
N GLU A 76 0.13 -20.64 42.73
CA GLU A 76 0.17 -19.18 42.49
C GLU A 76 1.29 -18.81 41.50
N ILE A 77 1.12 -17.74 40.73
CA ILE A 77 2.10 -17.32 39.70
C ILE A 77 3.50 -17.10 40.31
N SER A 78 3.58 -16.51 41.50
CA SER A 78 4.83 -16.29 42.24
C SER A 78 5.57 -17.61 42.53
N GLU A 79 4.84 -18.62 42.99
CA GLU A 79 5.36 -19.96 43.27
C GLU A 79 5.73 -20.72 41.99
N ARG A 80 4.95 -20.55 40.90
CA ARG A 80 5.29 -21.11 39.57
C ARG A 80 6.61 -20.54 39.05
N LEU A 81 6.79 -19.22 39.11
CA LEU A 81 8.02 -18.58 38.64
C LEU A 81 9.22 -19.00 39.49
N LYS A 82 9.05 -19.08 40.81
CA LYS A 82 10.07 -19.60 41.73
C LYS A 82 10.46 -21.04 41.37
N PHE A 83 9.47 -21.89 41.14
CA PHE A 83 9.69 -23.28 40.75
C PHE A 83 10.46 -23.40 39.42
N ILE A 84 10.06 -22.66 38.39
CA ILE A 84 10.74 -22.66 37.08
C ILE A 84 12.20 -22.17 37.21
N LEU A 85 12.45 -21.14 38.03
CA LEU A 85 13.81 -20.66 38.29
C LEU A 85 14.66 -21.69 39.05
N THR A 86 14.07 -22.44 39.98
CA THR A 86 14.78 -23.50 40.72
C THR A 86 15.15 -24.71 39.85
N LEU A 87 14.46 -24.94 38.73
CA LEU A 87 14.83 -26.01 37.77
C LEU A 87 16.25 -25.83 37.22
N GLY A 88 16.80 -24.61 37.22
CA GLY A 88 18.18 -24.34 36.79
C GLY A 88 19.26 -24.88 37.73
N CYS A 89 18.88 -25.27 38.94
CA CYS A 89 19.77 -25.87 39.92
C CYS A 89 19.72 -27.41 39.90
N MET A 90 19.00 -28.02 38.95
CA MET A 90 18.69 -29.44 38.96
C MET A 90 19.22 -30.13 37.69
N ASP A 91 19.77 -31.34 37.86
CA ASP A 91 20.40 -32.09 36.76
C ASP A 91 19.39 -32.88 35.90
N ASP A 92 18.29 -33.36 36.49
CA ASP A 92 17.23 -34.10 35.77
C ASP A 92 15.84 -33.47 35.96
N ILE A 93 15.56 -32.47 35.12
CA ILE A 93 14.32 -31.68 35.15
C ILE A 93 13.08 -32.55 34.92
N VAL A 94 13.18 -33.62 34.12
CA VAL A 94 12.04 -34.51 33.83
C VAL A 94 11.64 -35.30 35.06
N THR A 95 12.61 -35.83 35.80
CA THR A 95 12.37 -36.58 37.05
C THR A 95 11.80 -35.66 38.13
N VAL A 96 12.34 -34.44 38.27
CA VAL A 96 11.85 -33.44 39.23
C VAL A 96 10.41 -33.03 38.92
N LEU A 97 10.10 -32.74 37.65
CA LEU A 97 8.73 -32.42 37.24
C LEU A 97 7.78 -33.57 37.56
N ALA A 98 8.24 -34.82 37.41
CA ALA A 98 7.42 -36.00 37.67
C ALA A 98 7.21 -36.27 39.17
N GLU A 99 8.21 -35.99 40.02
CA GLU A 99 8.10 -36.10 41.48
C GLU A 99 7.14 -35.05 42.05
N GLU A 100 7.32 -33.78 41.67
CA GLU A 100 6.52 -32.65 42.16
C GLU A 100 5.04 -32.74 41.76
N HIS A 101 4.74 -33.38 40.62
CA HIS A 101 3.37 -33.55 40.13
C HIS A 101 2.79 -34.95 40.38
N GLY A 102 3.52 -35.81 41.11
CA GLY A 102 3.07 -37.14 41.49
C GLY A 102 2.81 -38.08 40.30
N CYS A 103 3.59 -37.95 39.22
CA CYS A 103 3.48 -38.76 38.01
C CYS A 103 4.77 -39.55 37.67
N LEU A 104 5.69 -39.69 38.63
CA LEU A 104 6.96 -40.40 38.46
C LEU A 104 6.82 -41.81 37.89
N ASP A 105 5.86 -42.59 38.40
CA ASP A 105 5.64 -43.97 37.93
C ASP A 105 5.16 -44.00 36.48
N THR A 106 4.25 -43.09 36.11
CA THR A 106 3.73 -42.97 34.74
C THR A 106 4.81 -42.53 33.75
N ILE A 107 5.70 -41.62 34.16
CA ILE A 107 6.80 -41.15 33.32
C ILE A 107 7.88 -42.23 33.16
N LYS A 108 8.18 -43.01 34.20
CA LYS A 108 9.15 -44.13 34.13
C LYS A 108 8.71 -45.27 33.21
N GLU A 109 7.41 -45.46 33.02
CA GLU A 109 6.85 -46.47 32.11
C GLU A 109 6.90 -46.06 30.62
N LEU A 110 7.31 -44.83 30.31
CA LEU A 110 7.39 -44.36 28.93
C LEU A 110 8.52 -45.04 28.15
N PRO A 111 8.34 -45.24 26.83
CA PRO A 111 9.42 -45.67 25.94
C PRO A 111 10.68 -44.79 26.06
N GLU A 112 11.86 -45.41 26.06
CA GLU A 112 13.14 -44.73 26.33
C GLU A 112 13.44 -43.62 25.31
N ASN A 113 13.03 -43.80 24.06
CA ASN A 113 13.12 -42.77 23.02
C ASN A 113 12.26 -41.52 23.33
N VAL A 114 11.10 -41.67 23.97
CA VAL A 114 10.25 -40.55 24.38
C VAL A 114 10.83 -39.84 25.61
N LEU A 115 11.40 -40.59 26.56
CA LEU A 115 12.11 -40.02 27.71
C LEU A 115 13.34 -39.22 27.28
N GLU A 116 14.09 -39.72 26.30
CA GLU A 116 15.24 -39.02 25.73
C GLU A 116 14.81 -37.71 25.04
N LEU A 117 13.71 -37.74 24.28
CA LEU A 117 13.13 -36.55 23.65
C LEU A 117 12.70 -35.51 24.69
N LEU A 118 12.03 -35.94 25.76
CA LEU A 118 11.63 -35.05 26.87
C LEU A 118 12.84 -34.39 27.53
N ARG A 119 13.91 -35.14 27.81
CA ARG A 119 15.16 -34.60 28.39
C ARG A 119 15.84 -33.59 27.47
N LYS A 120 15.86 -33.85 26.15
CA LYS A 120 16.39 -32.91 25.14
C LYS A 120 15.60 -31.59 25.13
N CYS A 121 14.26 -31.65 25.11
CA CYS A 121 13.41 -30.47 25.07
C CYS A 121 13.42 -29.68 26.40
N LEU A 122 13.38 -30.38 27.54
CA LEU A 122 13.33 -29.81 28.88
C LEU A 122 14.73 -29.56 29.47
N THR A 123 15.67 -29.09 28.64
CA THR A 123 17.00 -28.66 29.08
C THR A 123 16.97 -27.18 29.48
N PHE A 124 17.45 -26.83 30.68
CA PHE A 124 17.39 -25.45 31.20
C PHE A 124 18.19 -24.45 30.36
N LEU A 125 19.43 -24.79 29.97
CA LEU A 125 20.29 -23.89 29.21
C LEU A 125 19.89 -23.87 27.72
N PRO A 126 19.51 -22.71 27.15
CA PRO A 126 19.06 -22.62 25.75
C PRO A 126 20.14 -23.05 24.76
N SER A 127 21.41 -22.75 25.05
CA SER A 127 22.55 -23.11 24.20
C SER A 127 22.80 -24.61 24.09
N LYS A 128 22.22 -25.43 24.98
CA LYS A 128 22.33 -26.89 24.98
C LYS A 128 21.07 -27.57 24.42
N ARG A 129 20.04 -26.79 24.12
CA ARG A 129 18.74 -27.28 23.65
C ARG A 129 18.77 -27.41 22.12
N PRO A 130 18.21 -28.49 21.54
CA PRO A 130 18.21 -28.65 20.09
C PRO A 130 17.31 -27.62 19.42
N THR A 131 17.67 -27.24 18.20
CA THR A 131 16.80 -26.44 17.35
C THR A 131 15.61 -27.27 16.86
N PRO A 132 14.47 -26.64 16.48
CA PRO A 132 13.34 -27.37 15.90
C PRO A 132 13.71 -28.22 14.68
N ALA A 133 14.67 -27.76 13.85
CA ALA A 133 15.16 -28.51 12.69
C ALA A 133 15.95 -29.77 13.09
N GLU A 134 16.78 -29.70 14.12
CA GLU A 134 17.50 -30.85 14.68
C GLU A 134 16.54 -31.83 15.35
N LEU A 135 15.52 -31.32 16.07
CA LEU A 135 14.52 -32.13 16.74
C LEU A 135 13.66 -32.95 15.75
N LEU A 136 13.33 -32.38 14.59
CA LEU A 136 12.60 -33.09 13.52
C LEU A 136 13.37 -34.30 12.96
N GLY A 137 14.68 -34.35 13.14
CA GLY A 137 15.53 -35.49 12.79
C GLY A 137 15.59 -36.60 13.84
N ASP A 138 14.93 -36.45 14.99
CA ASP A 138 14.98 -37.42 16.08
C ASP A 138 14.28 -38.76 15.69
N PRO A 139 14.85 -39.92 16.06
CA PRO A 139 14.30 -41.24 15.73
C PRO A 139 12.84 -41.44 16.16
N VAL A 140 12.34 -40.72 17.17
CA VAL A 140 10.92 -40.74 17.57
C VAL A 140 10.00 -40.35 16.41
N PHE A 141 10.43 -39.45 15.53
CA PHE A 141 9.62 -38.97 14.40
C PHE A 141 9.76 -39.84 13.15
N SER A 142 10.77 -40.72 13.07
CA SER A 142 11.02 -41.55 11.88
C SER A 142 9.83 -42.44 11.51
N GLY A 143 9.25 -43.15 12.50
CA GLY A 143 8.08 -44.00 12.32
C GLY A 143 6.74 -43.27 12.20
N ILE A 144 6.70 -41.96 12.51
CA ILE A 144 5.51 -41.12 12.43
C ILE A 144 5.49 -40.37 11.08
N SER A 145 6.66 -40.04 10.53
CA SER A 145 6.79 -39.24 9.31
C SER A 145 6.03 -39.80 8.11
N CYS A 146 5.96 -41.13 7.96
CA CYS A 146 5.26 -41.83 6.88
C CYS A 146 3.73 -41.80 6.97
N HIS A 147 3.17 -41.49 8.15
CA HIS A 147 1.72 -41.45 8.37
C HIS A 147 1.10 -40.06 8.16
N TYR A 148 1.92 -39.05 7.88
CA TYR A 148 1.45 -37.67 7.76
C TYR A 148 2.10 -37.01 6.55
N THR A 149 1.27 -36.38 5.73
CA THR A 149 1.74 -35.50 4.67
C THR A 149 2.69 -34.45 5.26
N PRO A 150 3.88 -34.24 4.69
CA PRO A 150 4.74 -33.13 5.08
C PRO A 150 3.95 -31.84 4.96
N PHE A 151 4.00 -31.00 5.99
CA PHE A 151 3.41 -29.68 5.89
C PHE A 151 4.12 -28.91 4.77
N GLN A 152 3.34 -28.48 3.78
CA GLN A 152 3.82 -27.60 2.72
C GLN A 152 3.42 -26.18 3.09
N LYS A 153 4.42 -25.30 3.24
CA LYS A 153 4.16 -23.88 3.43
C LYS A 153 3.33 -23.39 2.24
N PRO A 154 2.11 -22.85 2.45
CA PRO A 154 1.29 -22.38 1.34
C PRO A 154 2.07 -21.32 0.57
N VAL A 155 2.06 -21.46 -0.75
CA VAL A 155 2.72 -20.52 -1.65
C VAL A 155 2.07 -19.14 -1.48
N SER A 156 2.87 -18.14 -1.10
CA SER A 156 2.38 -16.77 -0.85
C SER A 156 1.65 -16.19 -2.08
N LEU A 157 0.67 -15.31 -1.84
CA LEU A 157 -0.15 -14.67 -2.89
C LEU A 157 0.67 -13.95 -3.98
N PHE A 158 1.88 -13.50 -3.64
CA PHE A 158 2.77 -12.80 -4.57
C PHE A 158 4.00 -13.62 -4.97
N SER A 159 4.06 -14.90 -4.60
CA SER A 159 5.16 -15.77 -5.00
C SER A 159 5.18 -16.02 -6.50
N SER A 160 6.37 -16.20 -7.06
CA SER A 160 6.58 -16.60 -8.46
C SER A 160 6.31 -18.09 -8.71
N SER A 161 6.17 -18.89 -7.65
CA SER A 161 5.86 -20.32 -7.76
C SER A 161 4.38 -20.55 -8.11
N LEU A 162 4.10 -21.56 -8.95
CA LEU A 162 2.73 -21.97 -9.26
C LEU A 162 2.02 -22.46 -8.00
N ARG A 163 0.98 -21.74 -7.56
CA ARG A 163 0.16 -22.13 -6.40
C ARG A 163 -0.55 -23.47 -6.58
N CYS A 164 -0.80 -23.87 -7.83
CA CYS A 164 -1.41 -25.14 -8.20
C CYS A 164 -0.41 -26.24 -8.56
N ALA A 165 0.91 -26.03 -8.39
CA ALA A 165 1.91 -27.03 -8.75
C ALA A 165 1.72 -28.38 -8.04
N HIS A 166 1.06 -28.38 -6.87
CA HIS A 166 0.85 -29.54 -6.03
C HIS A 166 -0.64 -29.87 -5.83
N LEU A 167 -1.53 -29.21 -6.57
CA LEU A 167 -2.96 -29.49 -6.55
C LEU A 167 -3.25 -30.67 -7.47
N GLU A 168 -3.55 -31.83 -6.89
CA GLU A 168 -4.10 -32.97 -7.61
C GLU A 168 -5.62 -32.89 -7.53
N LEU A 169 -6.27 -32.81 -8.70
CA LEU A 169 -7.72 -32.90 -8.76
C LEU A 169 -8.12 -34.36 -8.49
N PRO A 170 -9.17 -34.62 -7.69
CA PRO A 170 -9.72 -35.95 -7.56
C PRO A 170 -10.14 -36.50 -8.93
N ASP A 171 -10.01 -37.82 -9.11
CA ASP A 171 -10.43 -38.50 -10.34
C ASP A 171 -11.93 -38.32 -10.64
N ASP A 172 -12.74 -38.14 -9.58
CA ASP A 172 -14.15 -37.78 -9.67
C ASP A 172 -14.39 -36.38 -9.10
N ILE A 173 -14.74 -35.43 -9.97
CA ILE A 173 -15.02 -34.03 -9.59
C ILE A 173 -16.25 -33.95 -8.67
N SER A 174 -17.16 -34.93 -8.72
CA SER A 174 -18.34 -34.95 -7.85
C SER A 174 -18.00 -35.12 -6.37
N ASP A 175 -16.81 -35.64 -6.04
CA ASP A 175 -16.30 -35.69 -4.65
C ASP A 175 -15.97 -34.30 -4.09
N LEU A 176 -15.73 -33.30 -4.95
CA LEU A 176 -15.57 -31.88 -4.57
C LEU A 176 -16.92 -31.17 -4.38
N CYS A 177 -18.02 -31.77 -4.85
CA CYS A 177 -19.37 -31.21 -4.82
C CYS A 177 -20.25 -31.83 -3.73
N LYS A 178 -19.66 -32.31 -2.63
CA LYS A 178 -20.46 -32.87 -1.53
C LYS A 178 -21.27 -31.75 -0.88
N ASP A 179 -22.59 -31.92 -0.89
CA ASP A 179 -23.58 -31.07 -0.22
C ASP A 179 -23.41 -31.17 1.31
N ASP A 180 -22.32 -30.59 1.84
CA ASP A 180 -22.22 -30.31 3.27
C ASP A 180 -23.10 -29.08 3.54
N ASP A 181 -23.99 -29.16 4.55
CA ASP A 181 -24.96 -28.12 4.95
C ASP A 181 -24.50 -26.69 4.59
N ASP A 182 -25.31 -25.96 3.79
CA ASP A 182 -25.08 -24.66 3.11
C ASP A 182 -24.64 -23.46 4.00
N ASP A 183 -23.68 -23.64 4.92
CA ASP A 183 -23.10 -22.56 5.70
C ASP A 183 -21.92 -21.94 4.96
N TYR A 184 -22.20 -21.21 3.87
CA TYR A 184 -21.18 -20.55 3.04
C TYR A 184 -20.26 -19.61 3.84
N LEU A 185 -20.71 -19.10 4.99
CA LEU A 185 -19.88 -18.28 5.89
C LEU A 185 -18.80 -19.10 6.62
N SER A 186 -19.01 -20.39 6.83
CA SER A 186 -18.04 -21.28 7.49
C SER A 186 -16.80 -21.55 6.62
N GLU A 187 -16.95 -21.44 5.31
CA GLU A 187 -15.87 -21.59 4.33
C GLU A 187 -15.03 -20.30 4.14
N ARG A 188 -15.49 -19.18 4.69
CA ARG A 188 -14.81 -17.88 4.59
C ARG A 188 -13.74 -17.73 5.67
N ALA A 189 -12.77 -16.87 5.39
CA ALA A 189 -11.72 -16.57 6.36
C ALA A 189 -12.30 -15.78 7.55
N ILE A 190 -11.76 -16.02 8.75
CA ILE A 190 -12.32 -15.46 9.99
C ILE A 190 -12.28 -13.93 10.03
N ASP A 191 -11.27 -13.33 9.42
CA ASP A 191 -11.10 -11.89 9.26
C ASP A 191 -12.17 -11.28 8.33
N GLU A 192 -12.54 -12.00 7.27
CA GLU A 192 -13.64 -11.61 6.38
C GLU A 192 -14.99 -11.66 7.10
N VAL A 193 -15.26 -12.76 7.80
CA VAL A 193 -16.51 -12.92 8.57
C VAL A 193 -16.61 -11.86 9.66
N TYR A 194 -15.50 -11.57 10.36
CA TYR A 194 -15.45 -10.52 11.37
C TYR A 194 -15.70 -9.13 10.76
N HIS A 195 -15.09 -8.82 9.62
CA HIS A 195 -15.32 -7.55 8.93
C HIS A 195 -16.79 -7.37 8.53
N LEU A 196 -17.41 -8.39 7.93
CA LEU A 196 -18.82 -8.37 7.57
C LEU A 196 -19.74 -8.30 8.80
N TRP A 197 -19.36 -8.95 9.90
CA TRP A 197 -20.08 -8.88 11.17
C TRP A 197 -20.09 -7.45 11.73
N CYS A 198 -18.96 -6.73 11.68
CA CYS A 198 -18.91 -5.32 12.04
C CYS A 198 -19.83 -4.46 11.16
N LEU A 199 -19.85 -4.70 9.84
CA LEU A 199 -20.74 -4.00 8.91
C LEU A 199 -22.23 -4.29 9.17
N ALA A 200 -22.55 -5.49 9.63
CA ALA A 200 -23.91 -5.87 10.00
C ALA A 200 -24.40 -5.24 11.33
N GLY A 201 -23.54 -4.47 12.02
CA GLY A 201 -23.84 -3.79 13.28
C GLY A 201 -23.18 -4.42 14.52
N GLY A 202 -22.27 -5.38 14.32
CA GLY A 202 -21.47 -5.96 15.39
C GLY A 202 -20.49 -4.96 15.99
N ASP A 203 -20.42 -4.92 17.32
CA ASP A 203 -19.54 -4.03 18.09
C ASP A 203 -18.81 -4.85 19.15
N LEU A 204 -17.50 -5.04 18.96
CA LEU A 204 -16.68 -5.86 19.85
C LEU A 204 -16.59 -5.25 21.25
N GLU A 205 -16.38 -3.94 21.37
CA GLU A 205 -16.25 -3.29 22.68
C GLU A 205 -17.54 -3.41 23.47
N LYS A 206 -18.67 -3.23 22.80
CA LYS A 206 -19.99 -3.39 23.41
C LYS A 206 -20.25 -4.83 23.86
N GLU A 207 -19.91 -5.83 23.03
CA GLU A 207 -20.03 -7.24 23.42
C GLU A 207 -19.14 -7.57 24.63
N LEU A 208 -17.89 -7.09 24.65
CA LEU A 208 -16.97 -7.29 25.77
C LEU A 208 -17.40 -6.53 27.04
N THR A 209 -17.99 -5.35 26.89
CA THR A 209 -18.57 -4.58 28.01
C THR A 209 -19.81 -5.28 28.58
N ASN A 210 -20.68 -5.83 27.73
CA ASN A 210 -21.85 -6.62 28.16
C ASN A 210 -21.45 -7.89 28.91
N LYS A 211 -20.25 -8.42 28.65
CA LYS A 211 -19.67 -9.57 29.36
C LYS A 211 -18.84 -9.16 30.58
N GLU A 212 -18.84 -7.87 30.94
CA GLU A 212 -18.10 -7.29 32.06
C GLU A 212 -16.57 -7.49 31.99
N ILE A 213 -16.03 -7.80 30.80
CA ILE A 213 -14.60 -7.98 30.56
C ILE A 213 -13.93 -6.60 30.48
N ILE A 214 -14.51 -5.68 29.72
CA ILE A 214 -14.08 -4.28 29.70
C ILE A 214 -14.87 -3.53 30.77
N GLN A 215 -14.18 -3.02 31.78
CA GLN A 215 -14.76 -2.17 32.81
C GLN A 215 -14.21 -0.75 32.65
N SER A 216 -15.08 0.22 32.34
CA SER A 216 -14.69 1.62 32.26
C SER A 216 -14.45 2.19 33.66
N LYS A 217 -13.18 2.44 34.02
CA LYS A 217 -12.80 3.06 35.30
C LYS A 217 -12.52 4.56 35.11
N PRO A 218 -12.94 5.42 36.06
CA PRO A 218 -12.58 6.83 36.04
C PRO A 218 -11.05 7.05 36.02
N PRO A 219 -10.51 8.03 35.28
CA PRO A 219 -9.06 8.31 35.22
C PRO A 219 -8.41 8.65 36.57
N ILE A 220 -9.18 9.13 37.54
CA ILE A 220 -8.69 9.40 38.90
C ILE A 220 -8.36 8.11 39.66
N CYS A 221 -8.85 6.97 39.20
CA CYS A 221 -8.60 5.65 39.79
C CYS A 221 -7.40 4.92 39.19
N THR A 222 -6.70 5.47 38.18
CA THR A 222 -5.58 4.79 37.47
C THR A 222 -4.19 5.29 37.89
N LEU A 223 -4.05 5.83 39.11
CA LEU A 223 -2.78 6.33 39.64
C LEU A 223 -1.67 5.25 39.64
N PRO A 224 -0.41 5.63 39.36
CA PRO A 224 0.70 4.68 39.24
C PRO A 224 1.04 3.99 40.57
N ASN A 225 1.52 2.76 40.47
CA ASN A 225 2.02 1.96 41.59
C ASN A 225 3.49 2.31 41.86
N PHE A 226 3.83 2.65 43.10
CA PHE A 226 5.19 2.97 43.53
C PHE A 226 5.79 1.77 44.24
N VAL A 227 6.99 1.35 43.83
CA VAL A 227 7.73 0.28 44.49
C VAL A 227 8.88 0.91 45.28
N LEU A 228 8.90 0.68 46.58
CA LEU A 228 9.99 1.09 47.46
C LEU A 228 11.21 0.17 47.25
N GLU A 229 12.40 0.63 47.66
CA GLU A 229 13.65 -0.13 47.49
C GLU A 229 13.67 -1.48 48.22
N ASP A 230 12.83 -1.67 49.24
CA ASP A 230 12.62 -2.93 49.96
C ASP A 230 11.65 -3.89 49.25
N GLY A 231 11.11 -3.49 48.09
CA GLY A 231 10.18 -4.29 47.30
C GLY A 231 8.72 -4.13 47.69
N GLU A 232 8.39 -3.30 48.69
CA GLU A 232 6.99 -3.01 49.03
C GLU A 232 6.36 -2.11 47.96
N SER A 233 5.26 -2.59 47.37
CA SER A 233 4.50 -1.84 46.36
C SER A 233 3.31 -1.12 47.00
N PHE A 234 3.24 0.20 46.84
CA PHE A 234 2.15 1.07 47.28
C PHE A 234 1.42 1.67 46.07
N GLY A 235 0.13 1.38 45.95
CA GLY A 235 -0.70 1.88 44.86
C GLY A 235 -1.88 0.95 44.59
N GLN A 236 -2.60 1.17 43.49
CA GLN A 236 -3.56 0.16 43.04
C GLN A 236 -2.83 -1.10 42.58
N GLY A 237 -3.37 -2.28 42.95
CA GLY A 237 -2.96 -3.55 42.38
C GLY A 237 -3.12 -3.53 40.85
N ARG A 238 -2.30 -4.31 40.13
CA ARG A 238 -2.35 -4.38 38.65
C ARG A 238 -3.79 -4.54 38.19
N ASP A 239 -4.25 -3.63 37.33
CA ASP A 239 -5.60 -3.72 36.78
C ASP A 239 -5.71 -5.01 35.98
N ARG A 240 -6.80 -5.77 36.20
CA ARG A 240 -7.05 -7.04 35.50
C ARG A 240 -7.18 -6.82 34.00
N SER A 241 -7.56 -5.62 33.57
CA SER A 241 -7.57 -5.18 32.16
C SER A 241 -6.21 -5.26 31.46
N PHE A 242 -5.10 -5.20 32.21
CA PHE A 242 -3.73 -5.38 31.68
C PHE A 242 -3.16 -6.78 31.92
N LEU A 243 -3.92 -7.67 32.57
CA LEU A 243 -3.58 -9.08 32.72
C LEU A 243 -4.19 -9.86 31.56
N LEU A 244 -3.53 -10.95 31.15
CA LEU A 244 -4.09 -11.86 30.16
C LEU A 244 -5.34 -12.51 30.75
N ASP A 245 -6.50 -12.17 30.21
CA ASP A 245 -7.77 -12.85 30.47
C ASP A 245 -7.98 -13.92 29.38
N ASP A 246 -8.11 -15.18 29.78
CA ASP A 246 -8.32 -16.31 28.89
C ASP A 246 -9.81 -16.60 28.60
N THR A 247 -10.70 -15.71 29.06
CA THR A 247 -12.14 -15.80 28.79
C THR A 247 -12.43 -15.69 27.30
N THR A 248 -12.92 -16.77 26.71
CA THR A 248 -13.40 -16.80 25.33
C THR A 248 -14.84 -16.32 25.24
N VAL A 249 -15.08 -15.29 24.43
CA VAL A 249 -16.44 -14.79 24.12
C VAL A 249 -16.85 -15.23 22.72
N THR A 250 -18.00 -15.91 22.62
CA THR A 250 -18.60 -16.27 21.34
C THR A 250 -19.39 -15.09 20.79
N LEU A 251 -19.01 -14.60 19.61
CA LEU A 251 -19.74 -13.55 18.89
C LEU A 251 -20.89 -14.17 18.07
N SER A 252 -22.08 -13.59 18.17
CA SER A 252 -23.25 -14.10 17.45
C SER A 252 -23.28 -13.62 16.00
N LEU A 253 -23.44 -14.55 15.05
CA LEU A 253 -23.59 -14.25 13.63
C LEU A 253 -25.04 -14.05 13.17
N CYS A 254 -26.03 -14.04 14.09
CA CYS A 254 -27.45 -13.98 13.71
C CYS A 254 -27.80 -12.74 12.88
N GLN A 255 -27.27 -11.57 13.23
CA GLN A 255 -27.52 -10.32 12.49
C GLN A 255 -26.93 -10.37 11.08
N LEU A 256 -25.71 -10.89 10.95
CA LEU A 256 -25.04 -11.06 9.67
C LEU A 256 -25.81 -12.05 8.76
N ARG A 257 -26.19 -13.20 9.30
CA ARG A 257 -27.01 -14.19 8.57
C ARG A 257 -28.35 -13.60 8.10
N ASN A 258 -29.00 -12.79 8.94
CA ASN A 258 -30.24 -12.11 8.56
C ASN A 258 -30.05 -11.07 7.44
N ARG A 259 -28.89 -10.39 7.39
CA ARG A 259 -28.55 -9.44 6.32
C ARG A 259 -28.23 -10.14 4.99
N LEU A 260 -27.68 -11.35 5.06
CA LEU A 260 -27.24 -12.12 3.88
C LEU A 260 -28.25 -13.20 3.43
N LYS A 261 -29.43 -13.27 4.05
CA LYS A 261 -30.42 -14.33 3.80
C LYS A 261 -30.91 -14.40 2.34
N ASP A 262 -30.92 -13.25 1.64
CA ASP A 262 -31.44 -13.12 0.27
C ASP A 262 -30.31 -13.25 -0.78
N VAL A 263 -29.05 -13.44 -0.34
CA VAL A 263 -27.90 -13.63 -1.22
C VAL A 263 -27.86 -15.06 -1.74
N ALA A 264 -27.90 -15.23 -3.07
CA ALA A 264 -27.83 -16.54 -3.70
C ALA A 264 -26.45 -17.21 -3.48
N GLY A 265 -26.43 -18.54 -3.35
CA GLY A 265 -25.19 -19.31 -3.18
C GLY A 265 -24.15 -19.06 -4.29
N GLU A 266 -24.60 -18.80 -5.53
CA GLU A 266 -23.75 -18.42 -6.66
C GLU A 266 -22.87 -17.18 -6.41
N ALA A 267 -23.32 -16.25 -5.56
CA ALA A 267 -22.58 -15.05 -5.20
C ALA A 267 -21.30 -15.37 -4.38
N TYR A 268 -21.28 -16.51 -3.68
CA TYR A 268 -20.10 -17.03 -2.99
C TYR A 268 -19.09 -17.64 -3.95
N TYR A 269 -19.52 -17.95 -5.18
CA TYR A 269 -18.72 -18.63 -6.18
C TYR A 269 -18.64 -17.98 -7.58
N PRO A 270 -18.27 -16.68 -7.71
CA PRO A 270 -18.33 -15.97 -8.99
C PRO A 270 -17.29 -16.46 -10.02
N LEU A 271 -17.73 -16.79 -11.23
CA LEU A 271 -16.85 -17.20 -12.33
C LEU A 271 -16.06 -16.00 -12.91
N LEU A 272 -14.77 -16.20 -13.23
CA LEU A 272 -13.87 -15.12 -13.67
C LEU A 272 -13.82 -14.92 -15.20
N GLU A 273 -14.35 -15.85 -16.01
CA GLU A 273 -14.14 -15.88 -17.47
C GLU A 273 -15.39 -15.64 -18.32
N ASP A 274 -16.55 -15.39 -17.71
CA ASP A 274 -17.75 -15.11 -18.49
C ASP A 274 -17.72 -13.68 -19.05
N GLU A 275 -17.43 -13.52 -20.34
CA GLU A 275 -17.45 -12.22 -21.05
C GLU A 275 -18.84 -11.54 -21.00
N GLN A 276 -19.89 -12.25 -20.58
CA GLN A 276 -21.25 -11.75 -20.40
C GLN A 276 -21.55 -11.24 -18.98
N SER A 277 -20.61 -11.35 -18.03
CA SER A 277 -20.81 -10.96 -16.63
C SER A 277 -20.46 -9.49 -16.35
N SER A 278 -21.39 -8.59 -16.66
CA SER A 278 -21.76 -7.64 -15.60
C SER A 278 -22.24 -8.48 -14.41
N LEU A 279 -21.75 -8.21 -13.19
CA LEU A 279 -22.13 -8.79 -11.88
C LEU A 279 -23.22 -9.90 -11.93
N PRO A 280 -22.99 -11.11 -11.36
CA PRO A 280 -23.87 -12.27 -11.53
C PRO A 280 -25.35 -11.93 -11.31
N GLN A 281 -26.19 -12.33 -12.26
CA GLN A 281 -27.62 -12.02 -12.32
C GLN A 281 -28.41 -12.84 -11.29
N SER A 282 -28.35 -12.44 -10.02
CA SER A 282 -29.35 -12.79 -9.01
C SER A 282 -30.60 -11.90 -9.17
N ASN A 283 -31.72 -12.26 -8.53
CA ASN A 283 -32.85 -11.34 -8.37
C ASN A 283 -32.49 -10.05 -7.58
N SER A 284 -31.33 -10.00 -6.91
CA SER A 284 -30.74 -8.80 -6.27
C SER A 284 -29.88 -7.94 -7.23
N SER A 285 -29.71 -8.34 -8.49
CA SER A 285 -28.93 -7.60 -9.50
C SER A 285 -29.43 -6.17 -9.77
N ASN A 286 -30.74 -5.91 -9.61
CA ASN A 286 -31.30 -4.56 -9.73
C ASN A 286 -30.91 -3.65 -8.54
N GLU A 287 -30.80 -4.20 -7.33
CA GLU A 287 -30.40 -3.44 -6.14
C GLU A 287 -28.87 -3.26 -6.06
N LEU A 288 -28.11 -4.27 -6.47
CA LEU A 288 -26.66 -4.19 -6.53
C LEU A 288 -26.18 -3.20 -7.62
N SER A 289 -26.84 -3.20 -8.79
CA SER A 289 -26.56 -2.21 -9.84
C SER A 289 -26.96 -0.79 -9.44
N ALA A 290 -28.04 -0.61 -8.67
CA ALA A 290 -28.37 0.67 -8.06
C ALA A 290 -27.32 1.11 -7.03
N THR A 291 -26.84 0.17 -6.19
CA THR A 291 -25.84 0.43 -5.14
C THR A 291 -24.50 0.85 -5.71
N VAL A 292 -24.07 0.31 -6.87
CA VAL A 292 -22.85 0.74 -7.57
C VAL A 292 -22.87 2.23 -7.93
N THR A 293 -24.04 2.82 -8.15
CA THR A 293 -24.18 4.26 -8.47
C THR A 293 -24.16 5.17 -7.24
N LEU A 294 -24.22 4.61 -6.03
CA LEU A 294 -24.19 5.38 -4.79
C LEU A 294 -22.76 5.86 -4.47
N PRO A 295 -22.63 6.96 -3.69
CA PRO A 295 -21.34 7.42 -3.18
C PRO A 295 -20.57 6.29 -2.49
N LEU A 296 -19.23 6.31 -2.64
CA LEU A 296 -18.35 5.25 -2.14
C LEU A 296 -18.57 4.94 -0.65
N ILE A 297 -18.81 5.96 0.17
CA ILE A 297 -19.05 5.83 1.61
C ILE A 297 -20.25 4.92 1.92
N ILE A 298 -21.29 4.96 1.08
CA ILE A 298 -22.47 4.11 1.24
C ILE A 298 -22.14 2.68 0.82
N ARG A 299 -21.42 2.53 -0.30
CA ARG A 299 -20.97 1.23 -0.82
C ARG A 299 -20.04 0.49 0.15
N GLU A 300 -19.17 1.20 0.86
CA GLU A 300 -18.28 0.62 1.88
C GLU A 300 -19.00 0.16 3.15
N ARG A 301 -20.24 0.64 3.38
CA ARG A 301 -21.05 0.27 4.56
C ARG A 301 -22.08 -0.82 4.26
N ASP A 302 -22.33 -1.11 2.98
CA ASP A 302 -23.31 -2.10 2.57
C ASP A 302 -22.74 -3.53 2.67
N THR A 303 -23.40 -4.38 3.46
CA THR A 303 -22.89 -5.73 3.79
C THR A 303 -22.90 -6.68 2.59
N GLU A 304 -23.97 -6.68 1.78
CA GLU A 304 -24.10 -7.57 0.61
C GLU A 304 -23.11 -7.17 -0.48
N TYR A 305 -23.03 -5.87 -0.76
CA TYR A 305 -22.09 -5.33 -1.72
C TYR A 305 -20.63 -5.64 -1.32
N GLN A 306 -20.26 -5.42 -0.05
CA GLN A 306 -18.92 -5.73 0.43
C GLN A 306 -18.61 -7.22 0.33
N LEU A 307 -19.54 -8.11 0.70
CA LEU A 307 -19.37 -9.56 0.53
C LEU A 307 -19.01 -9.92 -0.92
N ILE A 308 -19.82 -9.47 -1.88
CA ILE A 308 -19.63 -9.79 -3.31
C ILE A 308 -18.29 -9.25 -3.81
N ARG A 309 -17.94 -8.00 -3.46
CA ARG A 309 -16.67 -7.40 -3.89
C ARG A 309 -15.47 -8.09 -3.24
N ILE A 310 -15.53 -8.44 -1.96
CA ILE A 310 -14.44 -9.16 -1.25
C ILE A 310 -14.18 -10.51 -1.91
N ILE A 311 -15.22 -11.31 -2.18
CA ILE A 311 -15.08 -12.62 -2.83
C ILE A 311 -14.46 -12.48 -4.23
N LEU A 312 -14.91 -11.50 -5.00
CA LEU A 312 -14.36 -11.23 -6.33
C LEU A 312 -12.86 -10.89 -6.26
N PHE A 313 -12.47 -9.98 -5.39
CA PHE A 313 -11.06 -9.60 -5.23
C PHE A 313 -10.21 -10.75 -4.69
N ASP A 314 -10.71 -11.54 -3.74
CA ASP A 314 -10.02 -12.73 -3.23
C ASP A 314 -9.70 -13.71 -4.37
N ARG A 315 -10.66 -14.00 -5.25
CA ARG A 315 -10.45 -14.84 -6.43
C ARG A 315 -9.47 -14.24 -7.43
N LEU A 316 -9.59 -12.95 -7.72
CA LEU A 316 -8.69 -12.25 -8.64
C LEU A 316 -7.24 -12.21 -8.11
N LEU A 317 -7.06 -11.98 -6.81
CA LEU A 317 -5.75 -11.99 -6.15
C LEU A 317 -5.16 -13.40 -6.10
N LYS A 318 -5.97 -14.43 -5.87
CA LYS A 318 -5.57 -15.85 -6.02
C LYS A 318 -5.22 -16.23 -7.46
N ALA A 319 -5.62 -15.45 -8.46
CA ALA A 319 -5.23 -15.60 -9.87
C ALA A 319 -4.09 -14.66 -10.31
N TYR A 320 -3.57 -13.79 -9.43
CA TYR A 320 -2.45 -12.91 -9.71
C TYR A 320 -1.13 -13.71 -9.87
N PRO A 321 -0.23 -13.40 -10.84
CA PRO A 321 -0.21 -12.22 -11.70
C PRO A 321 -0.99 -12.35 -13.01
N TYR A 322 -1.55 -13.53 -13.33
CA TYR A 322 -2.18 -13.81 -14.63
C TYR A 322 -3.41 -12.92 -14.92
N LYS A 323 -4.23 -12.64 -13.90
CA LYS A 323 -5.44 -11.80 -14.04
C LYS A 323 -5.21 -10.34 -13.57
N LYS A 324 -3.96 -9.84 -13.56
CA LYS A 324 -3.64 -8.45 -13.13
C LYS A 324 -4.48 -7.36 -13.82
N ASN A 325 -4.81 -7.55 -15.09
CA ASN A 325 -5.61 -6.60 -15.87
C ASN A 325 -7.07 -6.54 -15.38
N LEU A 326 -7.62 -7.67 -14.91
CA LEU A 326 -8.95 -7.70 -14.30
C LEU A 326 -8.94 -7.07 -12.92
N VAL A 327 -7.91 -7.31 -12.10
CA VAL A 327 -7.72 -6.59 -10.82
C VAL A 327 -7.74 -5.07 -11.05
N TRP A 328 -7.01 -4.59 -12.05
CA TRP A 328 -7.01 -3.17 -12.40
C TRP A 328 -8.36 -2.66 -12.93
N LYS A 329 -9.08 -3.47 -13.72
CA LYS A 329 -10.43 -3.13 -14.23
C LYS A 329 -11.43 -3.01 -13.08
N GLU A 330 -11.43 -3.94 -12.14
CA GLU A 330 -12.34 -3.94 -10.99
C GLU A 330 -11.99 -2.85 -9.98
N ALA A 331 -10.70 -2.59 -9.75
CA ALA A 331 -10.23 -1.51 -8.88
C ALA A 331 -10.60 -0.11 -9.39
N ARG A 332 -10.90 0.06 -10.69
CA ARG A 332 -11.47 1.32 -11.22
C ARG A 332 -12.88 1.63 -10.72
N VAL A 333 -13.63 0.62 -10.29
CA VAL A 333 -14.97 0.80 -9.73
C VAL A 333 -14.85 1.21 -8.27
N ASP A 334 -14.06 0.46 -7.50
CA ASP A 334 -13.74 0.65 -6.09
C ASP A 334 -12.87 -0.52 -5.60
N ILE A 335 -12.22 -0.33 -4.44
CA ILE A 335 -11.47 -1.38 -3.74
C ILE A 335 -12.07 -1.58 -2.34
N PRO A 336 -12.52 -2.80 -1.98
CA PRO A 336 -13.07 -3.08 -0.67
C PRO A 336 -12.05 -2.84 0.45
N PRO A 337 -12.43 -2.22 1.58
CA PRO A 337 -11.49 -1.88 2.65
C PRO A 337 -10.67 -3.04 3.18
N LEU A 338 -11.30 -4.22 3.34
CA LEU A 338 -10.64 -5.41 3.88
C LEU A 338 -9.45 -5.89 3.04
N VAL A 339 -9.61 -5.90 1.71
CA VAL A 339 -8.59 -6.42 0.77
C VAL A 339 -7.73 -5.31 0.15
N ARG A 340 -7.95 -4.03 0.55
CA ARG A 340 -7.30 -2.87 -0.06
C ARG A 340 -5.78 -2.97 -0.10
N GLY A 341 -5.16 -3.40 0.99
CA GLY A 341 -3.70 -3.58 1.04
C GLY A 341 -3.18 -4.59 0.02
N LEU A 342 -3.88 -5.72 -0.17
CA LEU A 342 -3.52 -6.74 -1.15
C LEU A 342 -3.77 -6.26 -2.59
N ALA A 343 -4.88 -5.57 -2.83
CA ALA A 343 -5.19 -4.97 -4.12
C ALA A 343 -4.13 -3.93 -4.51
N TRP A 344 -3.72 -3.06 -3.60
CA TRP A 344 -2.64 -2.08 -3.81
C TRP A 344 -1.32 -2.76 -4.14
N ALA A 345 -0.96 -3.85 -3.46
CA ALA A 345 0.23 -4.61 -3.78
C ALA A 345 0.18 -5.20 -5.20
N ALA A 346 -0.98 -5.73 -5.62
CA ALA A 346 -1.17 -6.22 -6.98
C ALA A 346 -1.06 -5.09 -8.03
N LEU A 347 -1.63 -3.91 -7.75
CA LEU A 347 -1.53 -2.71 -8.61
C LEU A 347 -0.11 -2.17 -8.72
N LEU A 348 0.70 -2.32 -7.67
CA LEU A 348 2.12 -1.97 -7.66
C LEU A 348 3.01 -3.01 -8.37
N GLY A 349 2.45 -4.13 -8.83
CA GLY A 349 3.21 -5.14 -9.57
C GLY A 349 4.16 -5.96 -8.69
N ILE A 350 3.81 -6.20 -7.42
CA ILE A 350 4.67 -6.92 -6.50
C ILE A 350 4.67 -8.41 -6.82
N GLU A 351 5.86 -8.96 -7.11
CA GLU A 351 6.06 -10.39 -7.42
C GLU A 351 7.35 -10.93 -6.78
N GLY A 352 7.36 -12.23 -6.49
CA GLY A 352 8.49 -13.01 -5.97
C GLY A 352 8.43 -13.30 -4.48
N ASP A 353 9.54 -13.83 -3.93
CA ASP A 353 9.64 -14.13 -2.50
C ASP A 353 9.94 -12.86 -1.69
N ILE A 354 8.87 -12.17 -1.31
CA ILE A 354 8.93 -10.94 -0.53
C ILE A 354 9.40 -11.21 0.90
N GLN A 355 9.02 -12.36 1.46
CA GLN A 355 9.29 -12.70 2.86
C GLN A 355 10.79 -12.90 3.05
N ALA A 356 11.43 -13.73 2.21
CA ALA A 356 12.87 -13.97 2.29
C ALA A 356 13.67 -12.67 2.10
N LYS A 357 13.26 -11.80 1.16
CA LYS A 357 13.89 -10.49 0.93
C LYS A 357 13.81 -9.57 2.15
N TYR A 358 12.69 -9.59 2.88
CA TYR A 358 12.52 -8.75 4.06
C TYR A 358 13.24 -9.31 5.28
N GLU A 359 13.28 -10.63 5.43
CA GLU A 359 13.96 -11.32 6.52
C GLU A 359 15.47 -11.14 6.45
N SER A 360 16.06 -11.15 5.25
CA SER A 360 17.51 -11.01 5.04
C SER A 360 18.09 -9.63 5.39
N ILE A 361 17.25 -8.61 5.56
CA ILE A 361 17.68 -7.24 5.88
C ILE A 361 17.97 -7.14 7.38
N ASP A 362 19.12 -6.58 7.77
CA ASP A 362 19.40 -6.27 9.17
C ASP A 362 18.49 -5.13 9.67
N LYS A 363 17.73 -5.42 10.73
CA LYS A 363 16.77 -4.50 11.36
C LYS A 363 17.13 -4.19 12.81
N ASP A 364 18.17 -4.82 13.34
CA ASP A 364 18.48 -4.80 14.76
C ASP A 364 19.69 -3.90 15.04
N THR A 365 20.72 -3.91 14.18
CA THR A 365 21.90 -3.05 14.34
C THR A 365 21.53 -1.55 14.37
N PRO A 366 21.93 -0.79 15.41
CA PRO A 366 21.61 0.64 15.51
C PRO A 366 22.16 1.46 14.33
N ILE A 367 21.33 2.34 13.77
CA ILE A 367 21.74 3.27 12.70
C ILE A 367 21.58 4.73 13.14
N PRO A 368 22.35 5.69 12.60
CA PRO A 368 22.25 7.10 12.97
C PRO A 368 20.84 7.69 12.80
N THR A 369 20.07 7.13 11.88
CA THR A 369 18.69 7.55 11.54
C THR A 369 17.65 7.05 12.54
N ASP A 370 17.98 6.10 13.43
CA ASP A 370 17.01 5.48 14.35
C ASP A 370 16.34 6.53 15.24
N ARG A 371 17.12 7.49 15.76
CA ARG A 371 16.59 8.59 16.57
C ARG A 371 15.56 9.45 15.81
N GLN A 372 15.77 9.69 14.51
CA GLN A 372 14.82 10.47 13.72
C GLN A 372 13.52 9.69 13.51
N ILE A 373 13.62 8.39 13.19
CA ILE A 373 12.47 7.49 13.03
C ILE A 373 11.65 7.44 14.33
N GLU A 374 12.29 7.32 15.49
CA GLU A 374 11.63 7.24 16.79
C GLU A 374 10.86 8.50 17.18
N VAL A 375 11.33 9.69 16.75
CA VAL A 375 10.64 10.96 17.04
C VAL A 375 9.56 11.26 16.01
N ASP A 376 9.68 10.77 14.78
CA ASP A 376 8.70 10.99 13.71
C ASP A 376 7.47 10.08 13.83
N ILE A 377 7.65 8.80 14.20
CA ILE A 377 6.54 7.82 14.31
C ILE A 377 5.40 8.33 15.20
N PRO A 378 5.65 8.79 16.44
CA PRO A 378 4.58 9.24 17.32
C PRO A 378 3.85 10.47 16.78
N ARG A 379 4.40 11.22 15.82
CA ARG A 379 3.75 12.43 15.28
C ARG A 379 2.84 12.14 14.08
N CYS A 380 2.81 10.91 13.56
CA CYS A 380 2.04 10.57 12.37
C CYS A 380 0.65 10.05 12.70
N HIS A 381 -0.38 10.76 12.22
CA HIS A 381 -1.77 10.33 12.24
C HIS A 381 -2.24 9.77 13.61
N GLN A 382 -1.89 10.44 14.71
CA GLN A 382 -2.19 9.99 16.08
C GLN A 382 -3.69 9.80 16.38
N TYR A 383 -4.57 10.36 15.54
CA TYR A 383 -6.01 10.16 15.65
C TYR A 383 -6.45 8.75 15.23
N ASP A 384 -5.60 7.99 14.53
CA ASP A 384 -5.85 6.60 14.19
C ASP A 384 -5.37 5.69 15.34
N GLU A 385 -6.25 4.81 15.78
CA GLU A 385 -6.04 3.95 16.94
C GLU A 385 -4.85 2.99 16.74
N LEU A 386 -4.67 2.50 15.52
CA LEU A 386 -3.59 1.59 15.20
C LEU A 386 -2.26 2.31 15.06
N LEU A 387 -2.26 3.50 14.45
CA LEU A 387 -1.07 4.32 14.27
C LEU A 387 -0.57 4.93 15.58
N SER A 388 -1.45 5.20 16.54
CA SER A 388 -1.09 5.67 17.89
C SER A 388 -0.67 4.54 18.84
N SER A 389 -0.99 3.28 18.51
CA SER A 389 -0.67 2.14 19.38
C SER A 389 0.85 1.87 19.50
N PRO A 390 1.34 1.45 20.68
CA PRO A 390 2.75 1.06 20.86
C PRO A 390 3.17 -0.09 19.93
N GLN A 391 2.27 -1.04 19.67
CA GLN A 391 2.50 -2.16 18.75
C GLN A 391 2.64 -1.65 17.32
N GLY A 392 1.79 -0.71 16.89
CA GLY A 392 1.91 0.00 15.63
C GLY A 392 3.29 0.64 15.50
N HIS A 393 3.70 1.44 16.50
CA HIS A 393 5.00 2.11 16.50
C HIS A 393 6.19 1.15 16.30
N ILE A 394 6.20 0.01 17.01
CA ILE A 394 7.24 -1.01 16.86
C ILE A 394 7.26 -1.56 15.42
N LYS A 395 6.08 -1.85 14.87
CA LYS A 395 5.94 -2.36 13.50
C LYS A 395 6.42 -1.35 12.45
N PHE A 396 6.02 -0.08 12.56
CA PHE A 396 6.48 0.98 11.65
C PHE A 396 8.00 1.15 11.72
N ARG A 397 8.58 1.17 12.92
CA ARG A 397 10.02 1.28 13.11
C ARG A 397 10.77 0.20 12.35
N ARG A 398 10.34 -1.06 12.47
CA ARG A 398 11.00 -2.19 11.79
C ARG A 398 10.95 -2.07 10.27
N VAL A 399 9.81 -1.70 9.70
CA VAL A 399 9.67 -1.59 8.23
C VAL A 399 10.45 -0.39 7.67
N LEU A 400 10.42 0.75 8.37
CA LEU A 400 11.16 1.95 7.96
C LEU A 400 12.67 1.71 8.02
N LYS A 401 13.14 1.07 9.10
CA LYS A 401 14.55 0.70 9.24
C LYS A 401 14.99 -0.25 8.13
N ALA A 402 14.19 -1.28 7.83
CA ALA A 402 14.47 -2.19 6.71
C ALA A 402 14.63 -1.43 5.37
N TRP A 403 13.83 -0.39 5.14
CA TRP A 403 13.93 0.42 3.93
C TRP A 403 15.12 1.35 3.88
N VAL A 404 15.46 2.01 4.99
CA VAL A 404 16.65 2.86 5.08
C VAL A 404 17.92 2.03 4.86
N VAL A 405 17.98 0.84 5.45
CA VAL A 405 19.13 -0.08 5.29
C VAL A 405 19.24 -0.59 3.85
N SER A 406 18.11 -0.87 3.18
CA SER A 406 18.14 -1.35 1.79
C SER A 406 18.41 -0.28 0.74
N HIS A 407 18.36 1.01 1.11
CA HIS A 407 18.57 2.14 0.19
C HIS A 407 19.61 3.13 0.73
N PRO A 408 20.90 2.75 0.78
CA PRO A 408 21.96 3.60 1.38
C PRO A 408 22.18 4.92 0.63
N ASP A 409 21.80 4.99 -0.64
CA ASP A 409 21.91 6.21 -1.47
C ASP A 409 20.85 7.26 -1.15
N LEU A 410 19.79 6.89 -0.42
CA LEU A 410 18.66 7.76 -0.07
C LEU A 410 18.76 8.24 1.37
N VAL A 411 18.30 9.47 1.60
CA VAL A 411 18.26 10.11 2.90
C VAL A 411 16.86 10.04 3.48
N TYR A 412 16.78 9.72 4.77
CA TYR A 412 15.56 9.86 5.54
C TYR A 412 15.35 11.33 5.93
N TRP A 413 14.44 12.01 5.24
CA TRP A 413 14.07 13.40 5.55
C TRP A 413 12.97 13.44 6.61
N GLN A 414 13.28 14.04 7.75
CA GLN A 414 12.41 14.14 8.92
C GLN A 414 11.09 14.86 8.60
N GLY A 415 9.96 14.33 9.08
CA GLY A 415 8.63 14.97 9.07
C GLY A 415 7.86 14.98 7.74
N GLN A 416 8.52 14.91 6.57
CA GLN A 416 7.86 15.09 5.27
C GLN A 416 7.62 13.81 4.46
N SER A 417 8.25 12.69 4.83
CA SER A 417 8.16 11.45 4.03
C SER A 417 7.43 10.29 4.73
N LEU A 418 7.12 10.46 6.01
CA LEU A 418 6.58 9.41 6.87
C LEU A 418 5.06 9.17 6.69
N PRO A 419 4.20 10.20 6.50
CA PRO A 419 2.75 10.00 6.37
C PRO A 419 2.35 9.09 5.19
N CYS A 420 3.02 9.23 4.04
CA CYS A 420 2.84 8.37 2.87
C CYS A 420 3.19 6.90 3.18
N ARG A 421 4.29 6.69 3.91
CA ARG A 421 4.74 5.36 4.31
C ARG A 421 3.78 4.74 5.32
N CYS A 422 3.25 5.53 6.26
CA CYS A 422 2.26 5.09 7.23
C CYS A 422 0.91 4.70 6.61
N VAL A 423 0.46 5.36 5.54
CA VAL A 423 -0.78 5.02 4.80
C VAL A 423 -0.66 3.69 4.06
N LEU A 424 0.47 3.45 3.39
CA LEU A 424 0.78 2.14 2.80
C LEU A 424 0.81 1.03 3.87
N LEU A 425 1.27 1.39 5.07
CA LEU A 425 1.40 0.46 6.18
C LEU A 425 0.09 0.23 6.94
N SER A 426 -0.88 1.17 6.93
CA SER A 426 -2.12 1.09 7.73
C SER A 426 -3.10 0.00 7.26
N HIS A 427 -3.05 -0.39 5.98
CA HIS A 427 -3.85 -1.50 5.44
C HIS A 427 -3.08 -2.82 5.29
N LEU A 428 -1.79 -2.84 5.65
CA LEU A 428 -0.89 -4.00 5.49
C LEU A 428 -0.25 -4.42 6.81
N VAL A 429 -0.85 -4.04 7.92
CA VAL A 429 -0.31 -4.14 9.30
C VAL A 429 0.00 -5.57 9.72
N PHE A 430 -0.61 -6.55 9.06
CA PHE A 430 -0.41 -7.98 9.29
C PHE A 430 0.72 -8.59 8.44
N PHE A 431 1.19 -7.92 7.37
CA PHE A 431 2.20 -8.43 6.45
C PHE A 431 3.37 -7.43 6.26
N PHE A 432 4.32 -7.41 7.20
CA PHE A 432 5.46 -6.48 7.21
C PHE A 432 6.30 -6.54 5.93
N SER A 433 6.53 -7.76 5.43
CA SER A 433 7.29 -8.02 4.22
C SER A 433 6.57 -7.42 3.01
N LEU A 434 5.26 -7.59 2.91
CA LEU A 434 4.44 -7.02 1.85
C LEU A 434 4.46 -5.49 1.90
N ALA A 435 4.33 -4.89 3.08
CA ALA A 435 4.36 -3.44 3.20
C ALA A 435 5.72 -2.83 2.82
N TYR A 436 6.82 -3.51 3.19
CA TYR A 436 8.16 -3.17 2.73
C TYR A 436 8.28 -3.24 1.20
N ALA A 437 7.76 -4.30 0.57
CA ALA A 437 7.78 -4.44 -0.88
C ALA A 437 6.94 -3.38 -1.58
N CYS A 438 5.73 -3.08 -1.09
CA CYS A 438 4.89 -2.01 -1.61
C CYS A 438 5.61 -0.66 -1.54
N MET A 439 6.26 -0.33 -0.42
CA MET A 439 7.05 0.89 -0.31
C MET A 439 8.23 0.92 -1.30
N SER A 440 8.92 -0.21 -1.47
CA SER A 440 10.05 -0.35 -2.39
C SER A 440 9.64 -0.28 -3.86
N ALA A 441 8.36 -0.52 -4.19
CA ALA A 441 7.81 -0.32 -5.54
C ALA A 441 7.20 1.09 -5.72
N PHE A 442 6.53 1.62 -4.68
CA PHE A 442 5.84 2.89 -4.72
C PHE A 442 6.81 4.08 -4.88
N ILE A 443 7.90 4.09 -4.11
CA ILE A 443 8.83 5.22 -4.11
C ILE A 443 9.51 5.41 -5.47
N PRO A 444 10.07 4.37 -6.11
CA PRO A 444 10.60 4.52 -7.46
C PRO A 444 9.54 4.93 -8.49
N LYS A 445 8.27 4.51 -8.33
CA LYS A 445 7.19 4.84 -9.27
C LYS A 445 6.78 6.33 -9.21
N TYR A 446 6.60 6.90 -8.03
CA TYR A 446 6.05 8.27 -7.88
C TYR A 446 7.07 9.30 -7.37
N LEU A 447 8.08 8.86 -6.61
CA LEU A 447 9.03 9.71 -5.87
C LEU A 447 10.48 9.38 -6.23
N TYR A 448 10.73 9.01 -7.50
CA TYR A 448 12.06 8.65 -7.98
C TYR A 448 13.05 9.79 -7.73
N ASN A 449 14.16 9.50 -7.04
CA ASN A 449 15.21 10.45 -6.67
C ASN A 449 14.79 11.65 -5.78
N PHE A 450 13.55 11.68 -5.27
CA PHE A 450 13.11 12.75 -4.35
C PHE A 450 13.88 12.74 -3.02
N PHE A 451 14.40 11.58 -2.62
CA PHE A 451 15.08 11.39 -1.33
C PHE A 451 16.60 11.38 -1.45
N LEU A 452 17.18 11.84 -2.56
CA LEU A 452 18.64 12.02 -2.66
C LEU A 452 19.15 13.09 -1.68
N LYS A 453 20.46 13.03 -1.36
CA LYS A 453 21.14 14.08 -0.57
C LYS A 453 21.02 15.45 -1.22
N ASP A 454 21.19 15.50 -2.54
CA ASP A 454 20.86 16.65 -3.36
C ASP A 454 19.72 16.29 -4.31
N ASN A 455 18.52 16.76 -4.00
CA ASN A 455 17.30 16.55 -4.75
C ASN A 455 16.80 17.84 -5.44
N SER A 456 17.59 18.93 -5.37
CA SER A 456 17.17 20.27 -5.77
C SER A 456 16.73 20.32 -7.23
N HIS A 457 17.51 19.69 -8.13
CA HIS A 457 17.19 19.63 -9.55
C HIS A 457 15.93 18.81 -9.84
N VAL A 458 15.73 17.71 -9.12
CA VAL A 458 14.56 16.81 -9.28
C VAL A 458 13.28 17.53 -8.85
N ILE A 459 13.30 18.15 -7.67
CA ILE A 459 12.14 18.88 -7.14
C ILE A 459 11.83 20.09 -8.03
N GLN A 460 12.84 20.85 -8.44
CA GLN A 460 12.63 22.02 -9.30
C GLN A 460 12.09 21.64 -10.68
N GLU A 461 12.57 20.57 -11.30
CA GLU A 461 11.98 20.05 -12.55
C GLU A 461 10.51 19.68 -12.33
N TYR A 462 10.23 18.93 -11.25
CA TYR A 462 8.89 18.47 -10.92
C TYR A 462 7.90 19.63 -10.72
N LEU A 463 8.29 20.65 -9.96
CA LEU A 463 7.48 21.86 -9.73
C LEU A 463 7.30 22.69 -11.01
N THR A 464 8.32 22.75 -11.87
CA THR A 464 8.23 23.46 -13.16
C THR A 464 7.22 22.77 -14.07
N VAL A 465 7.26 21.43 -14.18
CA VAL A 465 6.26 20.65 -14.92
C VAL A 465 4.87 20.86 -14.32
N PHE A 466 4.74 20.88 -12.99
CA PHE A 466 3.47 21.20 -12.35
C PHE A 466 2.95 22.60 -12.69
N SER A 467 3.82 23.61 -12.70
CA SER A 467 3.46 24.98 -13.13
C SER A 467 2.96 25.00 -14.58
N GLN A 468 3.62 24.26 -15.48
CA GLN A 468 3.18 24.12 -16.87
C GLN A 468 1.85 23.37 -16.99
N MET A 469 1.58 22.40 -16.11
CA MET A 469 0.30 21.70 -16.04
C MET A 469 -0.84 22.61 -15.59
N ILE A 470 -0.61 23.49 -14.62
CA ILE A 470 -1.59 24.53 -14.24
C ILE A 470 -1.83 25.46 -15.43
N ALA A 471 -0.76 25.94 -16.07
CA ALA A 471 -0.85 26.81 -17.24
C ALA A 471 -1.56 26.16 -18.44
N PHE A 472 -1.46 24.84 -18.57
CA PHE A 472 -2.16 24.09 -19.61
C PHE A 472 -3.65 23.99 -19.30
N HIS A 473 -4.03 23.61 -18.07
CA HIS A 473 -5.44 23.33 -17.72
C HIS A 473 -6.26 24.52 -17.24
N ASP A 474 -5.61 25.50 -16.61
CA ASP A 474 -6.22 26.75 -16.13
C ASP A 474 -5.25 27.93 -16.32
N PRO A 475 -5.14 28.47 -17.54
CA PRO A 475 -4.20 29.54 -17.83
C PRO A 475 -4.55 30.86 -17.14
N GLU A 476 -5.83 31.11 -16.86
CA GLU A 476 -6.28 32.31 -16.15
C GLU A 476 -5.76 32.28 -14.71
N LEU A 477 -5.96 31.15 -14.01
CA LEU A 477 -5.41 30.95 -12.67
C LEU A 477 -3.88 31.02 -12.69
N SER A 478 -3.23 30.34 -13.65
CA SER A 478 -1.76 30.36 -13.75
C SER A 478 -1.20 31.78 -13.88
N ASN A 479 -1.82 32.63 -14.71
CA ASN A 479 -1.34 34.00 -14.92
C ASN A 479 -1.54 34.84 -13.66
N HIS A 480 -2.71 34.76 -13.02
CA HIS A 480 -2.95 35.46 -11.76
C HIS A 480 -1.92 35.07 -10.69
N LEU A 481 -1.67 33.77 -10.51
CA LEU A 481 -0.66 33.28 -9.56
C LEU A 481 0.75 33.77 -9.90
N ASN A 482 1.10 33.85 -11.18
CA ASN A 482 2.38 34.40 -11.63
C ASN A 482 2.47 35.92 -11.39
N GLU A 483 1.40 36.67 -11.63
CA GLU A 483 1.33 38.13 -11.41
C GLU A 483 1.52 38.51 -9.95
N ILE A 484 0.93 37.74 -9.03
CA ILE A 484 1.09 37.95 -7.58
C ILE A 484 2.38 37.32 -7.03
N GLY A 485 3.17 36.61 -7.85
CA GLY A 485 4.40 35.93 -7.43
C GLY A 485 4.17 34.68 -6.56
N PHE A 486 2.99 34.08 -6.61
CA PHE A 486 2.63 32.89 -5.84
C PHE A 486 2.95 31.61 -6.63
N ILE A 487 4.21 31.18 -6.54
CA ILE A 487 4.74 30.02 -7.29
C ILE A 487 4.53 28.68 -6.56
N PRO A 488 4.47 27.54 -7.29
CA PRO A 488 4.28 26.22 -6.69
C PRO A 488 5.29 25.82 -5.61
N ASP A 489 6.51 26.34 -5.65
CA ASP A 489 7.56 26.11 -4.66
C ASP A 489 7.12 26.44 -3.23
N LEU A 490 6.15 27.35 -3.07
CA LEU A 490 5.66 27.80 -1.76
C LEU A 490 4.69 26.83 -1.09
N TYR A 491 3.95 26.01 -1.86
CA TYR A 491 2.85 25.20 -1.32
C TYR A 491 2.85 23.74 -1.77
N ALA A 492 3.41 23.42 -2.95
CA ALA A 492 3.25 22.10 -3.56
C ALA A 492 4.32 21.08 -3.13
N ILE A 493 5.42 21.53 -2.52
CA ILE A 493 6.50 20.64 -2.04
C ILE A 493 5.97 19.59 -1.04
N PRO A 494 5.25 19.97 0.05
CA PRO A 494 4.66 18.98 0.96
C PRO A 494 3.63 18.08 0.28
N TRP A 495 2.88 18.60 -0.70
CA TRP A 495 1.85 17.83 -1.40
C TRP A 495 2.47 16.64 -2.13
N PHE A 496 3.54 16.86 -2.89
CA PHE A 496 4.16 15.81 -3.67
C PHE A 496 5.06 14.91 -2.82
N LEU A 497 5.85 15.46 -1.88
CA LEU A 497 6.70 14.64 -1.00
C LEU A 497 5.91 13.66 -0.14
N THR A 498 4.71 14.05 0.29
CA THR A 498 3.83 13.20 1.10
C THR A 498 2.78 12.48 0.26
N MET A 499 2.73 12.69 -1.06
CA MET A 499 1.64 12.19 -1.93
C MET A 499 0.25 12.51 -1.33
N PHE A 500 0.10 13.77 -0.92
CA PHE A 500 -1.09 14.40 -0.31
C PHE A 500 -1.48 13.92 1.10
N THR A 501 -0.76 12.94 1.66
CA THR A 501 -1.14 12.31 2.95
C THR A 501 -1.03 13.22 4.17
N HIS A 502 -0.20 14.26 4.11
CA HIS A 502 -0.16 15.28 5.16
C HIS A 502 -1.30 16.31 5.04
N VAL A 503 -1.93 16.39 3.86
CA VAL A 503 -2.95 17.40 3.54
C VAL A 503 -4.35 16.91 3.91
N PHE A 504 -4.63 15.62 3.70
CA PHE A 504 -5.96 15.06 3.91
C PHE A 504 -5.96 13.97 4.99
N PRO A 505 -7.07 13.79 5.72
CA PRO A 505 -7.24 12.68 6.65
C PRO A 505 -7.22 11.32 5.94
N LEU A 506 -6.86 10.25 6.67
CA LEU A 506 -6.65 8.90 6.12
C LEU A 506 -7.80 8.39 5.24
N HIS A 507 -9.06 8.54 5.67
CA HIS A 507 -10.22 8.07 4.90
C HIS A 507 -10.33 8.75 3.52
N LYS A 508 -9.98 10.04 3.41
CA LYS A 508 -9.91 10.78 2.15
C LYS A 508 -8.75 10.30 1.29
N ILE A 509 -7.61 10.00 1.93
CA ILE A 509 -6.42 9.48 1.26
C ILE A 509 -6.66 8.11 0.63
N PHE A 510 -7.38 7.20 1.31
CA PHE A 510 -7.63 5.86 0.76
C PHE A 510 -8.38 5.93 -0.57
N HIS A 511 -9.44 6.74 -0.65
CA HIS A 511 -10.17 6.97 -1.90
C HIS A 511 -9.29 7.62 -2.98
N LEU A 512 -8.48 8.62 -2.61
CA LEU A 512 -7.56 9.26 -3.55
C LEU A 512 -6.51 8.26 -4.08
N TRP A 513 -6.00 7.40 -3.21
CA TRP A 513 -4.93 6.44 -3.53
C TRP A 513 -5.41 5.24 -4.33
N ASP A 514 -6.65 4.79 -4.12
CA ASP A 514 -7.29 3.78 -4.96
C ASP A 514 -7.25 4.21 -6.44
N THR A 515 -7.40 5.51 -6.72
CA THR A 515 -7.28 6.06 -8.08
C THR A 515 -5.82 6.33 -8.49
N LEU A 516 -5.00 6.88 -7.58
CA LEU A 516 -3.59 7.17 -7.83
C LEU A 516 -2.82 5.95 -8.33
N LEU A 517 -3.04 4.79 -7.70
CA LEU A 517 -2.34 3.54 -8.00
C LEU A 517 -2.72 2.95 -9.36
N LEU A 518 -3.91 3.30 -9.89
CA LEU A 518 -4.34 2.93 -11.24
C LEU A 518 -3.64 3.75 -12.32
N GLY A 519 -3.19 4.96 -11.97
CA GLY A 519 -2.45 5.87 -12.85
C GLY A 519 -0.95 5.57 -12.93
N ASN A 520 -0.28 6.30 -13.83
CA ASN A 520 1.16 6.30 -13.98
C ASN A 520 1.82 7.40 -13.12
N SER A 521 3.13 7.62 -13.28
CA SER A 521 3.90 8.56 -12.45
C SER A 521 3.48 10.04 -12.62
N SER A 522 2.72 10.40 -13.65
CA SER A 522 2.27 11.78 -13.90
C SER A 522 0.88 12.10 -13.36
N PHE A 523 0.12 11.09 -12.92
CA PHE A 523 -1.19 11.29 -12.31
C PHE A 523 -1.21 12.25 -11.09
N PRO A 524 -0.19 12.30 -10.21
CA PRO A 524 -0.15 13.25 -9.09
C PRO A 524 -0.27 14.72 -9.52
N PHE A 525 0.24 15.09 -10.71
CA PHE A 525 0.07 16.45 -11.23
C PHE A 525 -1.41 16.78 -11.47
N CYS A 526 -2.18 15.81 -11.96
CA CYS A 526 -3.61 15.99 -12.22
C CYS A 526 -4.40 16.15 -10.91
N ILE A 527 -4.00 15.44 -9.84
CA ILE A 527 -4.56 15.64 -8.50
C ILE A 527 -4.28 17.06 -8.01
N GLY A 528 -3.03 17.52 -8.12
CA GLY A 528 -2.64 18.87 -7.71
C GLY A 528 -3.44 19.96 -8.45
N VAL A 529 -3.63 19.82 -9.77
CA VAL A 529 -4.44 20.76 -10.55
C VAL A 529 -5.92 20.70 -10.16
N ALA A 530 -6.48 19.50 -9.92
CA ALA A 530 -7.87 19.36 -9.48
C ALA A 530 -8.12 20.07 -8.12
N ILE A 531 -7.18 19.97 -7.18
CA ILE A 531 -7.26 20.70 -5.90
C ILE A 531 -7.28 22.21 -6.16
N LEU A 532 -6.40 22.72 -7.02
CA LEU A 532 -6.37 24.14 -7.38
C LEU A 532 -7.66 24.60 -8.08
N GLN A 533 -8.24 23.78 -8.93
CA GLN A 533 -9.51 24.08 -9.62
C GLN A 533 -10.69 24.22 -8.65
N GLN A 534 -10.73 23.42 -7.58
CA GLN A 534 -11.75 23.61 -6.53
C GLN A 534 -11.56 24.91 -5.74
N LEU A 535 -10.33 25.38 -5.63
CA LEU A 535 -9.98 26.63 -4.94
C LEU A 535 -9.99 27.86 -5.85
N ARG A 536 -10.21 27.68 -7.16
CA ARG A 536 -10.03 28.68 -8.21
C ARG A 536 -10.66 30.03 -7.88
N ASP A 537 -11.94 30.04 -7.54
CA ASP A 537 -12.67 31.29 -7.31
C ASP A 537 -12.10 32.09 -6.12
N ARG A 538 -11.59 31.40 -5.10
CA ARG A 538 -10.93 32.03 -3.95
C ARG A 538 -9.53 32.52 -4.30
N LEU A 539 -8.80 31.76 -5.11
CA LEU A 539 -7.44 32.14 -5.53
C LEU A 539 -7.46 33.38 -6.43
N LEU A 540 -8.38 33.44 -7.40
CA LEU A 540 -8.52 34.59 -8.29
C LEU A 540 -8.99 35.88 -7.59
N ALA A 541 -9.73 35.74 -6.49
CA ALA A 541 -10.21 36.89 -5.72
C ALA A 541 -9.15 37.48 -4.77
N ASN A 542 -8.05 36.77 -4.52
CA ASN A 542 -7.12 37.03 -3.43
C ASN A 542 -5.70 37.36 -3.93
N GLY A 543 -4.96 38.13 -3.12
CA GLY A 543 -3.55 38.44 -3.35
C GLY A 543 -2.61 37.39 -2.75
N PHE A 544 -1.31 37.69 -2.75
CA PHE A 544 -0.25 36.78 -2.28
C PHE A 544 -0.44 36.34 -0.81
N ASN A 545 -0.71 37.29 0.10
CA ASN A 545 -0.78 37.00 1.54
C ASN A 545 -2.01 36.15 1.88
N GLU A 546 -3.15 36.47 1.27
CA GLU A 546 -4.40 35.74 1.46
C GLU A 546 -4.32 34.32 0.88
N CYS A 547 -3.61 34.15 -0.25
CA CYS A 547 -3.30 32.83 -0.80
C CYS A 547 -2.47 32.01 0.20
N ILE A 548 -1.40 32.56 0.80
CA ILE A 548 -0.59 31.81 1.80
C ILE A 548 -1.46 31.32 2.96
N LEU A 549 -2.36 32.17 3.46
CA LEU A 549 -3.27 31.78 4.54
C LEU A 549 -4.24 30.68 4.10
N LEU A 550 -4.78 30.76 2.88
CA LEU A 550 -5.69 29.77 2.32
C LEU A 550 -5.06 28.37 2.20
N PHE A 551 -3.76 28.27 1.90
CA PHE A 551 -3.07 26.98 1.83
C PHE A 551 -2.60 26.47 3.20
N SER A 552 -2.41 27.37 4.17
CA SER A 552 -2.09 27.01 5.55
C SER A 552 -3.30 26.42 6.28
N ASP A 553 -4.50 26.95 5.98
CA ASP A 553 -5.79 26.45 6.46
C ASP A 553 -6.66 26.06 5.27
N LEU A 554 -6.33 24.91 4.67
CA LEU A 554 -6.98 24.44 3.45
C LEU A 554 -8.46 24.20 3.71
N PRO A 555 -9.38 24.84 2.95
CA PRO A 555 -10.80 24.60 3.13
C PRO A 555 -11.14 23.16 2.73
N GLU A 556 -12.33 22.71 3.15
CA GLU A 556 -12.74 21.35 2.88
C GLU A 556 -12.81 21.07 1.37
N ILE A 557 -11.93 20.16 0.91
CA ILE A 557 -11.90 19.65 -0.46
C ILE A 557 -12.82 18.44 -0.57
N ASP A 558 -13.64 18.45 -1.63
CA ASP A 558 -14.44 17.29 -2.04
C ASP A 558 -13.54 16.32 -2.83
N ILE A 559 -13.25 15.18 -2.21
CA ILE A 559 -12.35 14.17 -2.78
C ILE A 559 -13.00 13.42 -3.94
N GLU A 560 -14.31 13.17 -3.91
CA GLU A 560 -14.98 12.48 -5.00
C GLU A 560 -14.95 13.34 -6.27
N ARG A 561 -15.20 14.65 -6.10
CA ARG A 561 -15.01 15.62 -7.16
C ARG A 561 -13.56 15.69 -7.62
N CYS A 562 -12.59 15.72 -6.69
CA CYS A 562 -11.16 15.77 -7.00
C CYS A 562 -10.72 14.55 -7.82
N VAL A 563 -11.18 13.35 -7.47
CA VAL A 563 -10.88 12.10 -8.19
C VAL A 563 -11.45 12.18 -9.61
N ARG A 564 -12.73 12.53 -9.76
CA ARG A 564 -13.38 12.65 -11.08
C ARG A 564 -12.71 13.68 -11.98
N GLU A 565 -12.39 14.86 -11.44
CA GLU A 565 -11.68 15.92 -12.17
C GLU A 565 -10.26 15.48 -12.53
N SER A 566 -9.50 14.88 -11.61
CA SER A 566 -8.14 14.40 -11.90
C SER A 566 -8.09 13.33 -12.99
N ILE A 567 -9.06 12.41 -13.04
CA ILE A 567 -9.19 11.42 -14.13
C ILE A 567 -9.48 12.12 -15.46
N THR A 568 -10.35 13.14 -15.45
CA THR A 568 -10.69 13.93 -16.64
C THR A 568 -9.46 14.67 -17.15
N LEU A 569 -8.75 15.38 -16.27
CA LEU A 569 -7.50 16.08 -16.58
C LEU A 569 -6.45 15.12 -17.14
N PHE A 570 -6.30 13.95 -16.53
CA PHE A 570 -5.34 12.93 -16.98
C PHE A 570 -5.65 12.43 -18.40
N CYS A 571 -6.93 12.16 -18.70
CA CYS A 571 -7.37 11.74 -20.04
C CYS A 571 -7.16 12.83 -21.11
N TRP A 572 -7.22 14.11 -20.71
CA TRP A 572 -7.05 15.25 -21.61
C TRP A 572 -5.59 15.67 -21.78
N THR A 573 -4.70 15.26 -20.88
CA THR A 573 -3.29 15.63 -20.90
C THR A 573 -2.49 14.73 -21.87
N PRO A 574 -1.78 15.29 -22.85
CA PRO A 574 -0.83 14.53 -23.68
C PRO A 574 0.32 13.99 -22.80
N LYS A 575 0.74 12.74 -23.00
CA LYS A 575 1.75 12.11 -22.12
C LYS A 575 3.08 12.87 -22.12
N SER A 576 3.51 13.34 -23.30
CA SER A 576 4.73 14.12 -23.49
C SER A 576 4.71 15.51 -22.82
N ALA A 577 3.53 16.03 -22.46
CA ALA A 577 3.40 17.25 -21.67
C ALA A 577 3.92 17.08 -20.24
N THR A 578 3.92 15.85 -19.73
CA THR A 578 4.39 15.50 -18.38
C THR A 578 5.79 14.86 -18.38
N TYR A 579 6.52 15.00 -19.49
CA TYR A 579 7.88 14.47 -19.62
C TYR A 579 8.82 15.06 -18.56
N ARG A 580 9.63 14.21 -17.95
CA ARG A 580 10.67 14.57 -16.98
C ARG A 580 11.96 13.85 -17.32
N GLN A 581 13.09 14.56 -17.31
CA GLN A 581 14.40 13.97 -17.49
C GLN A 581 14.79 13.13 -16.26
N HIS A 582 14.41 13.56 -15.06
CA HIS A 582 14.73 12.86 -13.81
C HIS A 582 13.65 11.86 -13.37
N ALA A 583 12.71 11.45 -14.23
CA ALA A 583 11.79 10.35 -13.91
C ALA A 583 12.44 8.98 -14.13
N GLN A 584 11.84 7.93 -13.55
CA GLN A 584 12.42 6.58 -13.51
C GLN A 584 12.72 6.05 -14.92
N PRO A 585 13.96 5.62 -15.22
CA PRO A 585 14.27 5.05 -16.53
C PRO A 585 13.48 3.76 -16.77
N PRO A 586 13.16 3.44 -18.04
CA PRO A 586 12.40 2.24 -18.37
C PRO A 586 13.13 0.99 -17.87
N LYS A 587 12.39 0.11 -17.20
CA LYS A 587 12.95 -1.16 -16.71
C LYS A 587 13.33 -2.02 -17.92
N VAL A 588 14.59 -2.45 -17.99
CA VAL A 588 15.03 -3.46 -18.96
C VAL A 588 14.20 -4.71 -18.71
N ALA A 589 13.43 -5.15 -19.72
CA ALA A 589 12.54 -6.29 -19.58
C ALA A 589 13.35 -7.53 -19.17
N GLY A 590 13.20 -7.96 -17.91
CA GLY A 590 13.54 -9.30 -17.51
C GLY A 590 12.63 -10.29 -18.23
N ASP A 591 13.20 -11.42 -18.64
CA ASP A 591 12.67 -12.42 -19.58
C ASP A 591 11.48 -13.25 -19.02
N ASN A 592 10.51 -12.63 -18.34
CA ASN A 592 9.28 -13.29 -17.90
C ASN A 592 8.14 -12.98 -18.88
N GLY A 593 8.09 -13.76 -19.95
CA GLY A 593 7.22 -13.61 -21.12
C GLY A 593 5.73 -13.89 -20.94
N PHE A 594 5.06 -13.45 -19.86
CA PHE A 594 3.62 -13.65 -19.71
C PHE A 594 2.86 -12.36 -19.32
N GLY A 595 2.02 -11.87 -20.25
CA GLY A 595 1.09 -10.75 -20.04
C GLY A 595 1.58 -9.37 -20.52
N LYS A 596 1.93 -9.25 -21.81
CA LYS A 596 2.36 -8.01 -22.49
C LYS A 596 1.20 -7.11 -22.94
N THR A 597 0.36 -6.66 -22.03
CA THR A 597 -0.57 -5.56 -22.31
C THR A 597 -0.61 -4.62 -21.11
N ALA A 598 0.44 -3.81 -20.97
CA ALA A 598 0.33 -2.60 -20.18
C ALA A 598 -0.73 -1.72 -20.84
N THR A 599 -1.81 -1.43 -20.11
CA THR A 599 -2.83 -0.47 -20.54
C THR A 599 -2.17 0.89 -20.77
N TYR A 600 -2.53 1.59 -21.85
CA TYR A 600 -1.99 2.92 -22.18
C TYR A 600 -2.01 3.89 -20.98
N TYR A 601 -3.01 3.79 -20.10
CA TYR A 601 -3.13 4.64 -18.91
C TYR A 601 -2.17 4.29 -17.75
N SER A 602 -1.56 3.10 -17.77
CA SER A 602 -0.62 2.63 -16.73
C SER A 602 0.85 2.79 -17.12
N SER A 603 1.18 3.01 -18.40
CA SER A 603 2.56 3.18 -18.85
C SER A 603 3.04 4.63 -18.77
N ASP A 604 4.26 4.84 -18.29
CA ASP A 604 4.92 6.14 -18.32
C ASP A 604 5.36 6.48 -19.75
N TYR A 605 5.57 7.77 -20.04
CA TYR A 605 6.05 8.20 -21.36
C TYR A 605 7.44 7.61 -21.67
N GLN A 606 8.29 7.47 -20.64
CA GLN A 606 9.65 6.95 -20.77
C GLN A 606 9.71 5.46 -21.13
N ASP A 607 8.62 4.72 -20.90
CA ASP A 607 8.48 3.30 -21.28
C ASP A 607 8.06 3.11 -22.75
N MET A 608 7.67 4.18 -23.44
CA MET A 608 7.29 4.10 -24.85
C MET A 608 8.53 3.91 -25.74
N PRO A 609 8.41 3.20 -26.88
CA PRO A 609 9.51 3.06 -27.83
C PRO A 609 9.96 4.45 -28.29
N LYS A 610 11.25 4.75 -28.11
CA LYS A 610 11.81 6.01 -28.63
C LYS A 610 11.84 5.94 -30.15
N THR A 611 11.11 6.83 -30.79
CA THR A 611 11.20 7.07 -32.23
C THR A 611 11.87 8.42 -32.48
N ASP A 612 12.15 8.70 -33.75
CA ASP A 612 12.61 9.99 -34.25
C ASP A 612 11.63 11.16 -33.96
N LEU A 613 10.38 10.85 -33.59
CA LEU A 613 9.31 11.80 -33.27
C LEU A 613 9.11 11.98 -31.75
N SER A 614 9.91 11.27 -30.94
CA SER A 614 9.87 11.37 -29.48
C SER A 614 10.51 12.67 -28.98
N ARG A 615 10.13 13.08 -27.77
CA ARG A 615 10.62 14.32 -27.16
C ARG A 615 12.05 14.17 -26.65
N GLU A 616 12.91 15.14 -26.97
CA GLU A 616 14.26 15.26 -26.41
C GLU A 616 14.27 15.90 -25.00
N PRO A 617 15.24 15.52 -24.14
CA PRO A 617 15.42 16.14 -22.83
C PRO A 617 15.84 17.61 -22.96
N LEU A 618 15.44 18.42 -21.98
CA LEU A 618 15.74 19.85 -21.92
C LEU A 618 16.52 20.19 -20.67
N ALA A 619 17.43 21.16 -20.80
CA ALA A 619 18.08 21.73 -19.63
C ALA A 619 17.03 22.43 -18.74
N LEU A 620 17.20 22.31 -17.42
CA LEU A 620 16.27 22.88 -16.44
C LEU A 620 16.08 24.40 -16.61
N CYS A 621 17.12 25.13 -17.01
CA CYS A 621 17.04 26.56 -17.30
C CYS A 621 16.06 26.88 -18.44
N ASP A 622 16.07 26.07 -19.49
CA ASP A 622 15.17 26.24 -20.63
C ASP A 622 13.75 25.83 -20.26
N LEU A 623 13.59 24.73 -19.50
CA LEU A 623 12.29 24.30 -19.02
C LEU A 623 11.63 25.37 -18.12
N LYS A 624 12.40 26.02 -17.24
CA LYS A 624 11.91 27.12 -16.39
C LYS A 624 11.56 28.38 -17.18
N ALA A 625 12.23 28.61 -18.30
CA ALA A 625 11.88 29.71 -19.20
C ALA A 625 10.56 29.45 -19.96
N GLU A 626 10.09 28.20 -19.99
CA GLU A 626 8.86 27.81 -20.66
C GLU A 626 7.65 27.83 -19.74
N VAL A 627 6.66 28.63 -20.12
CA VAL A 627 5.39 28.75 -19.38
C VAL A 627 4.38 27.66 -19.80
N SER A 628 4.49 27.09 -21.01
CA SER A 628 3.61 26.03 -21.53
C SER A 628 4.36 24.71 -21.67
N PRO A 629 3.68 23.56 -21.52
CA PRO A 629 4.28 22.28 -21.81
C PRO A 629 4.53 22.13 -23.31
N ARG A 630 5.60 21.43 -23.67
CA ARG A 630 5.76 20.92 -25.06
C ARG A 630 5.12 19.56 -25.22
N ILE A 631 4.74 19.24 -26.45
CA ILE A 631 4.27 17.91 -26.81
C ILE A 631 5.18 17.30 -27.88
N SER A 632 5.27 15.97 -27.91
CA SER A 632 5.95 15.22 -28.96
C SER A 632 5.15 15.27 -30.26
N ALA A 633 5.84 15.04 -31.38
CA ALA A 633 5.17 14.95 -32.68
C ALA A 633 4.25 13.72 -32.77
N GLU A 634 4.58 12.63 -32.07
CA GLU A 634 3.72 11.44 -31.93
C GLU A 634 2.40 11.76 -31.25
N ASP A 635 2.46 12.42 -30.08
CA ASP A 635 1.25 12.85 -29.39
C ASP A 635 0.44 13.80 -30.27
N LEU A 636 1.08 14.69 -31.05
CA LEU A 636 0.35 15.55 -31.99
C LEU A 636 -0.38 14.74 -33.08
N ILE A 637 0.26 13.72 -33.66
CA ILE A 637 -0.35 12.86 -34.68
C ILE A 637 -1.57 12.13 -34.11
N ASP A 638 -1.45 11.58 -32.91
CA ASP A 638 -2.53 10.89 -32.19
C ASP A 638 -3.69 11.85 -31.88
N LEU A 639 -3.36 13.08 -31.53
CA LEU A 639 -4.29 14.15 -31.22
C LEU A 639 -5.00 14.73 -32.46
N CYS A 640 -4.31 14.79 -33.60
CA CYS A 640 -4.84 15.26 -34.89
C CYS A 640 -5.55 14.16 -35.70
N GLU A 641 -5.62 12.93 -35.18
CA GLU A 641 -6.19 11.75 -35.85
C GLU A 641 -5.53 11.38 -37.19
N LEU A 642 -4.25 11.75 -37.38
CA LEU A 642 -3.51 11.52 -38.63
C LEU A 642 -2.93 10.09 -38.75
N SER A 643 -3.14 9.24 -37.74
CA SER A 643 -2.62 7.87 -37.71
C SER A 643 -3.47 6.88 -38.53
N LEU A 644 -2.91 6.39 -39.64
CA LEU A 644 -3.40 5.24 -40.38
C LEU A 644 -2.91 3.93 -39.71
N GLY A 645 -3.53 3.55 -38.58
CA GLY A 645 -3.46 2.16 -38.09
C GLY A 645 -2.37 1.79 -37.07
N GLY A 646 -2.13 2.61 -36.04
CA GLY A 646 -1.33 2.20 -34.87
C GLY A 646 -2.12 1.42 -33.78
N PRO A 647 -1.45 0.63 -32.92
CA PRO A 647 -2.07 -0.24 -31.90
C PRO A 647 -2.72 0.50 -30.71
N THR A 648 -2.60 1.82 -30.63
CA THR A 648 -3.04 2.68 -29.52
C THR A 648 -4.34 3.43 -29.85
N LYS A 649 -5.39 2.70 -30.24
CA LYS A 649 -6.67 3.32 -30.61
C LYS A 649 -7.38 3.89 -29.37
N ARG A 650 -7.32 5.21 -29.15
CA ARG A 650 -8.17 5.93 -28.18
C ARG A 650 -9.65 5.72 -28.54
N SER A 651 -10.49 5.35 -27.56
CA SER A 651 -11.96 5.25 -27.73
C SER A 651 -12.56 6.61 -28.13
N ARG A 652 -13.62 6.58 -28.94
CA ARG A 652 -14.16 7.70 -29.74
C ARG A 652 -14.90 8.80 -28.96
N ALA A 653 -15.03 8.74 -27.63
CA ALA A 653 -15.81 9.70 -26.86
C ALA A 653 -14.90 10.66 -26.05
N GLY A 654 -14.91 11.96 -26.39
CA GLY A 654 -14.30 13.02 -25.57
C GLY A 654 -12.93 13.56 -26.00
N LYS A 655 -12.47 13.32 -27.25
CA LYS A 655 -11.16 13.82 -27.71
C LYS A 655 -11.09 15.37 -27.70
N PRO A 656 -9.98 15.98 -27.25
CA PRO A 656 -9.80 17.42 -27.33
C PRO A 656 -9.81 17.86 -28.79
N LYS A 657 -10.67 18.83 -29.13
CA LYS A 657 -10.63 19.48 -30.46
C LYS A 657 -9.36 20.32 -30.50
N ILE A 658 -8.35 19.86 -31.22
CA ILE A 658 -7.06 20.55 -31.35
C ILE A 658 -7.02 21.40 -32.61
N VAL A 659 -6.29 22.50 -32.53
CA VAL A 659 -5.96 23.36 -33.66
C VAL A 659 -4.45 23.56 -33.67
N ALA A 660 -3.81 23.11 -34.76
CA ALA A 660 -2.39 23.36 -34.99
C ALA A 660 -2.23 24.74 -35.65
N VAL A 661 -1.39 25.59 -35.05
CA VAL A 661 -1.03 26.92 -35.53
C VAL A 661 0.45 26.93 -35.86
N ASP A 662 0.77 27.09 -37.13
CA ASP A 662 2.13 27.11 -37.63
C ASP A 662 2.62 28.56 -37.75
N ILE A 663 3.60 28.94 -36.92
CA ILE A 663 4.14 30.31 -36.91
C ILE A 663 5.38 30.49 -37.79
N ARG A 664 5.75 29.46 -38.56
CA ARG A 664 6.86 29.51 -39.51
C ARG A 664 6.54 30.43 -40.69
N SER A 665 7.57 30.75 -41.47
CA SER A 665 7.42 31.55 -42.69
C SER A 665 6.44 30.88 -43.66
N VAL A 666 5.79 31.68 -44.51
CA VAL A 666 4.89 31.15 -45.56
C VAL A 666 5.64 30.21 -46.50
N GLU A 667 6.94 30.46 -46.73
CA GLU A 667 7.80 29.61 -47.54
C GLU A 667 8.00 28.22 -46.91
N ASP A 668 8.29 28.17 -45.61
CA ASP A 668 8.49 26.90 -44.89
C ASP A 668 7.17 26.12 -44.74
N PHE A 669 6.06 26.82 -44.53
CA PHE A 669 4.72 26.22 -44.53
C PHE A 669 4.37 25.61 -45.91
N GLY A 670 4.74 26.31 -46.99
CA GLY A 670 4.54 25.84 -48.36
C GLY A 670 5.41 24.63 -48.74
N ARG A 671 6.58 24.47 -48.10
CA ARG A 671 7.46 23.30 -48.29
C ARG A 671 6.88 22.03 -47.66
N GLY A 672 6.10 22.16 -46.59
CA GLY A 672 5.48 21.03 -45.90
C GLY A 672 4.82 21.49 -44.60
N HIS A 673 3.57 21.09 -44.41
CA HIS A 673 2.77 21.45 -43.22
C HIS A 673 1.84 20.31 -42.81
N ILE A 674 1.33 20.41 -41.58
CA ILE A 674 0.35 19.45 -41.07
C ILE A 674 -1.02 19.77 -41.66
N SER A 675 -1.67 18.77 -42.27
CA SER A 675 -3.00 18.93 -42.85
C SER A 675 -4.00 19.52 -41.84
N GLY A 676 -4.65 20.63 -42.20
CA GLY A 676 -5.59 21.33 -41.35
C GLY A 676 -4.97 22.31 -40.34
N SER A 677 -3.64 22.51 -40.36
CA SER A 677 -2.97 23.57 -39.59
C SER A 677 -3.17 24.95 -40.22
N ILE A 678 -3.14 25.99 -39.38
CA ILE A 678 -3.33 27.38 -39.77
C ILE A 678 -1.98 28.08 -39.74
N ASN A 679 -1.55 28.65 -40.86
CA ASN A 679 -0.31 29.42 -40.90
C ASN A 679 -0.51 30.86 -40.41
N ILE A 680 0.24 31.27 -39.39
CA ILE A 680 0.26 32.62 -38.82
C ILE A 680 1.74 33.04 -38.65
N PRO A 681 2.41 33.49 -39.73
CA PRO A 681 3.85 33.75 -39.68
C PRO A 681 4.20 34.81 -38.64
N PHE A 682 5.18 34.49 -37.77
CA PHE A 682 5.56 35.34 -36.63
C PHE A 682 5.89 36.78 -37.05
N ASN A 683 6.74 36.94 -38.08
CA ASN A 683 7.20 38.26 -38.55
C ASN A 683 6.09 39.16 -39.13
N THR A 684 4.95 38.57 -39.51
CA THR A 684 3.82 39.33 -40.09
C THR A 684 2.71 39.59 -39.09
N ALA A 685 2.58 38.73 -38.08
CA ALA A 685 1.52 38.80 -37.08
C ALA A 685 1.96 39.46 -35.76
N PHE A 686 3.27 39.60 -35.52
CA PHE A 686 3.82 40.14 -34.28
C PHE A 686 4.78 41.31 -34.56
N SER A 687 4.72 42.35 -33.71
CA SER A 687 5.62 43.49 -33.74
C SER A 687 7.04 43.09 -33.29
N CYS A 688 8.02 43.98 -33.47
CA CYS A 688 9.38 43.77 -32.96
C CYS A 688 9.43 43.60 -31.42
N ASP A 689 8.42 44.14 -30.72
CA ASP A 689 8.23 44.01 -29.27
C ASP A 689 7.37 42.78 -28.88
N GLY A 690 6.98 41.96 -29.86
CA GLY A 690 6.18 40.75 -29.67
C GLY A 690 4.68 40.98 -29.45
N GLU A 691 4.19 42.19 -29.72
CA GLU A 691 2.76 42.48 -29.66
C GLU A 691 2.03 42.01 -30.91
N LEU A 692 0.84 41.43 -30.72
CA LEU A 692 0.07 40.80 -31.78
C LEU A 692 -0.65 41.90 -32.54
N LEU A 693 -0.25 42.11 -33.79
CA LEU A 693 -0.80 43.15 -34.66
C LEU A 693 -2.24 42.77 -35.05
N GLN A 694 -3.14 43.74 -35.15
CA GLN A 694 -4.50 43.50 -35.67
C GLN A 694 -4.41 42.99 -37.11
N CYS A 695 -4.52 41.68 -37.28
CA CYS A 695 -4.46 40.99 -38.56
C CYS A 695 -5.62 40.01 -38.72
N PRO A 696 -5.98 39.60 -39.95
CA PRO A 696 -7.07 38.63 -40.19
C PRO A 696 -6.91 37.33 -39.41
N ALA A 697 -5.65 36.92 -39.15
CA ALA A 697 -5.31 35.74 -38.39
C ALA A 697 -5.83 35.76 -36.93
N THR A 698 -5.90 36.93 -36.31
CA THR A 698 -6.47 37.10 -34.96
C THR A 698 -7.95 36.77 -34.90
N GLY A 699 -8.72 37.16 -35.92
CA GLY A 699 -10.14 36.83 -36.04
C GLY A 699 -10.37 35.34 -36.29
N VAL A 700 -9.47 34.69 -37.01
CA VAL A 700 -9.51 33.23 -37.22
C VAL A 700 -9.27 32.49 -35.91
N LEU A 701 -8.27 32.92 -35.10
CA LEU A 701 -8.00 32.32 -33.80
C LEU A 701 -9.22 32.43 -32.86
N GLN A 702 -9.90 33.58 -32.81
CA GLN A 702 -11.09 33.78 -31.97
C GLN A 702 -12.21 32.75 -32.24
N ASN A 703 -12.35 32.27 -33.49
CA ASN A 703 -13.35 31.25 -33.85
C ASN A 703 -13.07 29.86 -33.23
N TYR A 704 -11.87 29.64 -32.70
CA TYR A 704 -11.44 28.38 -32.07
C TYR A 704 -11.36 28.48 -30.54
N ARG A 705 -12.08 29.42 -29.93
CA ARG A 705 -12.16 29.54 -28.46
C ARG A 705 -12.60 28.22 -27.81
N GLY A 706 -11.93 27.84 -26.72
CA GLY A 706 -12.19 26.59 -25.99
C GLY A 706 -11.55 25.33 -26.59
N ARG A 707 -10.67 25.47 -27.59
CA ARG A 707 -9.86 24.38 -28.16
C ARG A 707 -8.43 24.42 -27.67
N VAL A 708 -7.75 23.26 -27.76
CA VAL A 708 -6.32 23.16 -27.47
C VAL A 708 -5.53 23.65 -28.68
N ILE A 709 -4.71 24.68 -28.48
CA ILE A 709 -3.89 25.28 -29.52
C ILE A 709 -2.48 24.72 -29.42
N VAL A 710 -2.02 24.12 -30.51
CA VAL A 710 -0.64 23.64 -30.63
C VAL A 710 0.12 24.58 -31.54
N VAL A 711 1.13 25.24 -31.00
CA VAL A 711 1.96 26.19 -31.77
C VAL A 711 3.22 25.47 -32.27
N ILE A 712 3.42 25.49 -33.59
CA ILE A 712 4.55 24.86 -34.28
C ILE A 712 5.54 25.94 -34.71
N SER A 713 6.82 25.80 -34.34
CA SER A 713 7.83 26.82 -34.62
C SER A 713 9.25 26.25 -34.81
N HIS A 714 10.12 27.03 -35.46
CA HIS A 714 11.57 26.77 -35.53
C HIS A 714 12.35 27.34 -34.33
N ALA A 715 11.90 28.47 -33.76
CA ALA A 715 12.60 29.21 -32.73
C ALA A 715 11.75 29.35 -31.45
N MET A 716 12.27 28.81 -30.34
CA MET A 716 11.56 28.74 -29.05
C MET A 716 11.15 30.11 -28.50
N LYS A 717 11.98 31.14 -28.69
CA LYS A 717 11.71 32.51 -28.23
C LYS A 717 10.44 33.08 -28.87
N SER A 718 10.23 32.84 -30.17
CA SER A 718 9.06 33.31 -30.90
C SER A 718 7.78 32.63 -30.41
N ALA A 719 7.85 31.33 -30.11
CA ALA A 719 6.72 30.56 -29.60
C ALA A 719 6.28 31.03 -28.20
N ALA A 720 7.22 31.23 -27.27
CA ALA A 720 6.94 31.76 -25.94
C ALA A 720 6.29 33.17 -26.00
N MET A 721 6.76 34.02 -26.93
CA MET A 721 6.23 35.37 -27.13
C MET A 721 4.80 35.36 -27.69
N VAL A 722 4.49 34.44 -28.62
CA VAL A 722 3.13 34.25 -29.17
C VAL A 722 2.11 33.98 -28.06
N ARG A 723 2.42 33.10 -27.11
CA ARG A 723 1.49 32.74 -26.02
C ARG A 723 1.18 33.92 -25.10
N ASN A 724 2.22 34.66 -24.66
CA ASN A 724 2.05 35.80 -23.74
C ASN A 724 1.05 36.83 -24.29
N GLN A 725 1.05 37.01 -25.61
CA GLN A 725 0.22 38.00 -26.26
C GLN A 725 -1.16 37.49 -26.71
N THR A 726 -1.26 36.23 -27.15
CA THR A 726 -2.57 35.66 -27.48
C THR A 726 -3.47 35.57 -26.24
N HIS A 727 -2.92 35.29 -25.06
CA HIS A 727 -3.73 35.24 -23.83
C HIS A 727 -4.32 36.61 -23.43
N LYS A 728 -3.54 37.71 -23.54
CA LYS A 728 -4.01 39.07 -23.25
C LYS A 728 -5.23 39.49 -24.08
N HIS A 729 -5.37 38.95 -25.29
CA HIS A 729 -6.40 39.37 -26.25
C HIS A 729 -7.54 38.38 -26.49
N THR A 730 -7.43 37.12 -26.08
CA THR A 730 -8.39 36.08 -26.55
C THR A 730 -9.03 35.18 -25.49
N SER A 731 -8.66 35.28 -24.20
CA SER A 731 -9.20 34.40 -23.14
C SER A 731 -9.23 32.93 -23.59
N MET A 732 -8.10 32.48 -24.16
CA MET A 732 -7.95 31.15 -24.75
C MET A 732 -7.38 30.17 -23.74
N HIS A 733 -7.91 28.95 -23.76
CA HIS A 733 -7.86 28.07 -22.59
C HIS A 733 -6.71 27.05 -22.57
N TYR A 734 -5.95 26.79 -23.66
CA TYR A 734 -4.93 25.73 -23.65
C TYR A 734 -3.86 25.97 -24.75
N TYR A 735 -2.57 26.06 -24.39
CA TYR A 735 -1.44 26.19 -25.33
C TYR A 735 -0.37 25.10 -25.11
N CYS A 736 -0.01 24.39 -26.17
CA CYS A 736 1.14 23.48 -26.21
C CYS A 736 2.12 23.89 -27.32
N PHE A 737 3.41 23.67 -27.09
CA PHE A 737 4.45 23.95 -28.10
C PHE A 737 4.99 22.67 -28.75
N ILE A 738 5.39 22.76 -30.01
CA ILE A 738 6.24 21.78 -30.67
C ILE A 738 7.47 22.51 -31.23
N SER A 739 8.63 22.07 -30.78
CA SER A 739 9.94 22.57 -31.17
C SER A 739 10.74 21.44 -31.81
N ALA A 740 10.27 20.91 -32.94
CA ALA A 740 11.07 20.09 -33.87
C ALA A 740 10.19 19.62 -35.04
N LEU A 741 10.07 20.42 -36.10
CA LEU A 741 9.73 19.92 -37.44
C LEU A 741 10.76 20.38 -38.47
N ALA A 742 11.97 20.73 -38.02
CA ALA A 742 13.03 21.26 -38.88
C ALA A 742 13.86 20.18 -39.60
N SER A 743 13.60 18.89 -39.37
CA SER A 743 14.48 17.82 -39.87
C SER A 743 13.77 16.63 -40.52
N TYR A 744 12.44 16.57 -40.48
CA TYR A 744 11.70 15.46 -41.07
C TYR A 744 10.86 15.97 -42.22
N GLY A 745 11.37 15.74 -43.44
CA GLY A 745 10.59 15.89 -44.66
C GLY A 745 9.41 14.93 -44.59
N CYS A 746 8.20 15.48 -44.46
CA CYS A 746 6.97 14.81 -44.84
C CYS A 746 6.69 15.07 -46.31
#